data_AF-A0A429CVJ2-F1
#
_entry.id   AF-A0A429CVJ2-F1
#
_cell.length_a   1.000
_cell.length_b   1.000
_cell.length_c   1.000
_cell.angle_alpha   90.00
_cell.angle_beta   90.00
_cell.angle_gamma   90.00
#
_symmetry.space_group_name_H-M   'P 1'
#
loop_
_entity.id
_entity.type
_entity.pdbx_description
1 polymer ?
#
loop_
_entity_poly.entity_id
_entity_poly.type
_entity_poly.pdbx_seq_one_letter_code
_entity_poly.pdbx_strand_id
1 'polypeptide(L)'
;MSEPRDQQPQAATRFGADDAVEDEFGEELFEPDVPDQVVDEVEQLAFDRAYTVGEEAIDLFENVLREAEGEADALAETLRMFDGDSLTVAQAALDLYTAHRGTEDEPPDHAELAATVAAEQAVAQDPDVVLIDPDELMPADEALRNYDVADEAVGRFAQLRTEGWDHDAAAARAVEASLDETGLAVAAVIAYRRQLDAGQSHDAARFAAVSETATAFTSRISAEQADQVRAALTHPADDVEHASAHDTGEESTMDSNEPGTSAQADAIDETVGESTTFAAFAPGDVVRSRITGELSTVTDDAATWDPAFYAPADEVELPEVAELAPDAGGWIARNLPARDNTPSTGVPEMDLRTAIELVAEDSRIESGNEGLTARDAAVAARELTEEDIHDVVESDATRAAYLTVINAFDADVDQALAALSTAPSNDGQASAWPVVDQDETAAAAGVAADETVARIDQVLADDADGDVSEEDAEDQYIEQRRASLRAELAAAADGMTVEDARAIVREADGLEDHLSSCSQDVSQCSTCSQQEHETSDFWTVDVPAARQRLASAADTDQNDVSASVEPVTRDSITDRFAELRAAGADPSSAARDAAAESGVADAVAERFERMLATGVPADLAFGAAVSAEVQNPVLAQAAATRGRVIDEQIAAEAAAANTALRKADAVADAVKGYAGWVDSGADPDKALRSTGFNGNQDMLATAARLFTHYRAQGESDADACARAATEAVERHTATRPTAREVDDADEDDDVDSDEDTEPPLAERVAECERAVEDVEDAVRHHDRADEDTERAERCARWNTEDDAADEDAAGAGDEWGQG
;
A
#
# COMPACT_ATOMS: atom_id res chain seq x y z
N MET A 1 -2.94 29.38 76.42
CA MET A 1 -4.09 30.24 76.11
C MET A 1 -3.74 31.04 74.88
N SER A 2 -4.64 31.03 73.90
CA SER A 2 -4.69 31.83 72.68
C SER A 2 -3.87 31.33 71.48
N GLU A 3 -4.60 30.74 70.53
CA GLU A 3 -4.30 30.52 69.11
C GLU A 3 -4.04 31.84 68.35
N PRO A 4 -3.48 31.74 67.14
CA PRO A 4 -3.88 32.62 66.05
C PRO A 4 -4.26 31.87 64.76
N ARG A 5 -5.15 32.55 64.02
CA ARG A 5 -5.87 32.18 62.80
C ARG A 5 -5.05 32.32 61.51
N ASP A 6 -5.35 31.42 60.59
CA ASP A 6 -5.45 31.48 59.13
C ASP A 6 -5.01 32.76 58.40
N GLN A 7 -4.08 32.58 57.44
CA GLN A 7 -3.81 33.47 56.31
C GLN A 7 -3.93 32.67 55.00
N GLN A 8 -4.86 33.07 54.13
CA GLN A 8 -4.85 32.75 52.70
C GLN A 8 -3.91 33.73 51.96
N PRO A 9 -3.13 33.28 50.97
CA PRO A 9 -2.52 34.17 49.98
C PRO A 9 -3.30 34.19 48.66
N GLN A 10 -3.29 35.37 48.05
CA GLN A 10 -3.85 35.70 46.73
C GLN A 10 -2.93 35.18 45.63
N ALA A 11 -3.51 34.52 44.61
CA ALA A 11 -2.82 34.19 43.37
C ALA A 11 -2.95 35.35 42.36
N ALA A 12 -1.83 35.74 41.76
CA ALA A 12 -1.72 36.76 40.74
C ALA A 12 -1.63 36.09 39.36
N THR A 13 -2.55 36.45 38.47
CA THR A 13 -2.57 36.06 37.05
C THR A 13 -1.58 36.94 36.29
N ARG A 14 -0.68 36.32 35.52
CA ARG A 14 0.26 37.00 34.62
C ARG A 14 0.07 36.44 33.21
N PHE A 15 -0.41 37.29 32.30
CA PHE A 15 -0.44 37.08 30.86
C PHE A 15 0.93 37.43 30.24
N GLY A 16 1.38 36.62 29.26
CA GLY A 16 2.35 36.92 28.20
C GLY A 16 1.99 36.01 27.03
N ALA A 17 1.52 36.56 25.89
CA ALA A 17 2.31 36.97 24.71
C ALA A 17 2.86 35.72 23.99
N ASP A 18 2.11 35.18 23.01
CA ASP A 18 2.16 35.51 21.57
C ASP A 18 3.57 35.27 20.99
N ASP A 19 3.83 34.04 20.57
CA ASP A 19 4.74 33.71 19.48
C ASP A 19 4.00 32.73 18.56
N ALA A 20 3.84 33.14 17.30
CA ALA A 20 3.26 32.36 16.22
C ALA A 20 4.37 31.48 15.62
N VAL A 21 4.23 30.18 15.77
CA VAL A 21 4.98 29.17 15.00
C VAL A 21 4.00 28.69 13.92
N GLU A 22 4.43 28.74 12.67
CA GLU A 22 3.66 28.28 11.53
C GLU A 22 3.50 26.75 11.61
N ASP A 23 2.25 26.29 11.52
CA ASP A 23 1.84 24.87 11.52
C ASP A 23 2.23 24.21 10.20
N GLU A 24 3.04 23.15 10.27
CA GLU A 24 3.28 22.19 9.20
C GLU A 24 3.44 20.81 9.83
N PHE A 25 2.33 20.10 10.03
CA PHE A 25 2.33 18.70 10.47
C PHE A 25 1.13 17.98 9.85
N GLY A 26 1.41 17.12 8.87
CA GLY A 26 0.46 16.17 8.29
C GLY A 26 0.14 15.03 9.27
N GLU A 27 -1.11 14.57 9.22
CA GLU A 27 -1.67 13.51 10.05
C GLU A 27 -1.28 12.12 9.47
N GLU A 28 -0.32 11.43 10.10
CA GLU A 28 -0.04 10.01 9.83
C GLU A 28 -0.93 9.11 10.72
N LEU A 29 -1.90 8.43 10.11
CA LEU A 29 -2.70 7.38 10.74
C LEU A 29 -2.02 6.02 10.56
N PHE A 30 -1.61 5.39 11.67
CA PHE A 30 -0.95 4.08 11.68
C PHE A 30 -1.95 2.92 11.45
N GLU A 31 -1.67 2.10 10.43
CA GLU A 31 -2.28 0.78 10.23
C GLU A 31 -1.60 -0.30 11.12
N PRO A 32 -2.29 -1.41 11.45
CA PRO A 32 -1.72 -2.48 12.27
C PRO A 32 -0.71 -3.34 11.48
N ASP A 33 0.56 -3.33 11.92
CA ASP A 33 1.65 -4.13 11.33
C ASP A 33 1.31 -5.63 11.24
N VAL A 34 1.14 -6.13 10.01
CA VAL A 34 1.27 -7.56 9.71
C VAL A 34 2.77 -7.84 9.61
N PRO A 35 3.33 -8.82 10.34
CA PRO A 35 4.77 -9.09 10.27
C PRO A 35 5.20 -9.42 8.84
N ASP A 36 6.22 -8.73 8.31
CA ASP A 36 6.76 -8.90 6.94
C ASP A 36 6.96 -10.35 6.53
N GLN A 37 7.39 -11.20 7.48
CA GLN A 37 7.58 -12.63 7.27
C GLN A 37 6.31 -13.38 6.82
N VAL A 38 5.12 -12.92 7.18
CA VAL A 38 3.85 -13.52 6.75
C VAL A 38 3.49 -13.08 5.33
N VAL A 39 3.87 -11.85 4.94
CA VAL A 39 3.69 -11.34 3.58
C VAL A 39 4.60 -12.12 2.62
N ASP A 40 5.89 -12.23 2.95
CA ASP A 40 6.89 -12.99 2.17
C ASP A 40 6.48 -14.45 1.95
N GLU A 41 5.94 -15.12 2.98
CA GLU A 41 5.51 -16.53 2.87
C GLU A 41 4.27 -16.70 1.96
N VAL A 42 3.35 -15.72 1.96
CA VAL A 42 2.16 -15.74 1.11
C VAL A 42 2.52 -15.44 -0.34
N GLU A 43 3.40 -14.47 -0.58
CA GLU A 43 3.93 -14.14 -1.90
C GLU A 43 4.70 -15.33 -2.50
N GLN A 44 5.56 -15.98 -1.73
CA GLN A 44 6.29 -17.16 -2.18
C GLN A 44 5.34 -18.32 -2.54
N LEU A 45 4.27 -18.53 -1.76
CA LEU A 45 3.25 -19.54 -2.07
C LEU A 45 2.47 -19.23 -3.35
N ALA A 46 2.16 -17.95 -3.59
CA ALA A 46 1.51 -17.51 -4.82
C ALA A 46 2.45 -17.70 -6.04
N PHE A 47 3.72 -17.35 -5.90
CA PHE A 47 4.76 -17.56 -6.91
C PHE A 47 4.92 -19.05 -7.25
N ASP A 48 5.11 -19.92 -6.26
CA ASP A 48 5.30 -21.36 -6.47
C ASP A 48 4.10 -22.00 -7.18
N ARG A 49 2.89 -21.54 -6.86
CA ARG A 49 1.66 -21.99 -7.51
C ARG A 49 1.59 -21.52 -8.97
N ALA A 50 1.91 -20.25 -9.24
CA ALA A 50 1.90 -19.72 -10.59
C ALA A 50 2.97 -20.38 -11.47
N TYR A 51 4.16 -20.63 -10.90
CA TYR A 51 5.24 -21.36 -11.56
C TYR A 51 4.80 -22.76 -12.00
N THR A 52 4.22 -23.52 -11.06
CA THR A 52 3.77 -24.90 -11.34
C THR A 52 2.68 -24.93 -12.43
N VAL A 53 1.74 -23.98 -12.39
CA VAL A 53 0.67 -23.89 -13.40
C VAL A 53 1.24 -23.50 -14.77
N GLY A 54 2.20 -22.58 -14.82
CA GLY A 54 2.86 -22.17 -16.06
C GLY A 54 3.60 -23.33 -16.73
N GLU A 55 4.37 -24.10 -15.95
CA GLU A 55 5.10 -25.28 -16.43
C GLU A 55 4.14 -26.36 -16.96
N GLU A 56 3.11 -26.72 -16.16
CA GLU A 56 2.09 -27.70 -16.59
C GLU A 56 1.35 -27.27 -17.86
N ALA A 57 1.09 -25.97 -18.04
CA ALA A 57 0.41 -25.44 -19.21
C ALA A 57 1.26 -25.59 -20.48
N ILE A 58 2.56 -25.24 -20.41
CA ILE A 58 3.48 -25.35 -21.53
C ILE A 58 3.67 -26.83 -21.93
N ASP A 59 3.90 -27.71 -20.96
CA ASP A 59 4.06 -29.15 -21.21
C ASP A 59 2.79 -29.77 -21.83
N LEU A 60 1.62 -29.39 -21.30
CA LEU A 60 0.36 -29.86 -21.84
C LEU A 60 0.13 -29.34 -23.27
N PHE A 61 0.48 -28.08 -23.53
CA PHE A 61 0.39 -27.51 -24.88
C PHE A 61 1.28 -28.23 -25.87
N GLU A 62 2.54 -28.53 -25.52
CA GLU A 62 3.41 -29.30 -26.40
C GLU A 62 2.86 -30.69 -26.70
N ASN A 63 2.32 -31.36 -25.69
CA ASN A 63 1.71 -32.68 -25.84
C ASN A 63 0.48 -32.61 -26.77
N VAL A 64 -0.39 -31.62 -26.58
CA VAL A 64 -1.58 -31.41 -27.41
C VAL A 64 -1.18 -31.00 -28.84
N LEU A 65 -0.16 -30.16 -28.99
CA LEU A 65 0.33 -29.68 -30.30
C LEU A 65 0.83 -30.84 -31.18
N ARG A 66 1.38 -31.91 -30.58
CA ARG A 66 1.76 -33.12 -31.34
C ARG A 66 0.56 -33.85 -31.95
N GLU A 67 -0.63 -33.69 -31.39
CA GLU A 67 -1.86 -34.38 -31.83
C GLU A 67 -2.84 -33.46 -32.58
N ALA A 68 -2.75 -32.14 -32.38
CA ALA A 68 -3.65 -31.16 -32.98
C ALA A 68 -3.35 -30.86 -34.46
N GLU A 69 -4.37 -30.44 -35.21
CA GLU A 69 -4.21 -30.04 -36.62
C GLU A 69 -3.53 -28.66 -36.78
N GLY A 70 -3.40 -27.89 -35.69
CA GLY A 70 -2.73 -26.60 -35.67
C GLY A 70 -2.61 -26.00 -34.28
N GLU A 71 -1.77 -24.97 -34.17
CA GLU A 71 -1.39 -24.30 -32.92
C GLU A 71 -2.58 -23.67 -32.19
N ALA A 72 -3.47 -23.00 -32.91
CA ALA A 72 -4.66 -22.38 -32.32
C ALA A 72 -5.62 -23.41 -31.71
N ASP A 73 -5.73 -24.60 -32.31
CA ASP A 73 -6.56 -25.69 -31.76
C ASP A 73 -5.90 -26.31 -30.52
N ALA A 74 -4.56 -26.44 -30.53
CA ALA A 74 -3.81 -26.91 -29.37
C ALA A 74 -3.91 -25.96 -28.18
N LEU A 75 -3.81 -24.66 -28.42
CA LEU A 75 -3.94 -23.62 -27.39
C LEU A 75 -5.33 -23.64 -26.78
N ALA A 76 -6.38 -23.68 -27.62
CA ALA A 76 -7.76 -23.73 -27.17
C ALA A 76 -8.11 -25.01 -26.38
N GLU A 77 -7.51 -26.16 -26.72
CA GLU A 77 -7.73 -27.41 -25.98
C GLU A 77 -6.95 -27.46 -24.66
N THR A 78 -5.72 -26.92 -24.63
CA THR A 78 -4.90 -26.82 -23.42
C THR A 78 -5.56 -25.93 -22.38
N LEU A 79 -6.02 -24.75 -22.78
CA LEU A 79 -6.69 -23.79 -21.88
C LEU A 79 -8.00 -24.32 -21.30
N ARG A 80 -8.70 -25.24 -21.98
CA ARG A 80 -9.91 -25.88 -21.41
C ARG A 80 -9.62 -26.78 -20.21
N MET A 81 -8.35 -27.15 -19.98
CA MET A 81 -7.95 -28.00 -18.85
C MET A 81 -7.68 -27.20 -17.57
N PHE A 82 -7.61 -25.87 -17.66
CA PHE A 82 -7.40 -24.96 -16.53
C PHE A 82 -8.70 -24.21 -16.21
N ASP A 83 -8.91 -23.87 -14.93
CA ASP A 83 -10.03 -23.06 -14.44
C ASP A 83 -9.58 -21.98 -13.46
N GLY A 84 -10.45 -20.98 -13.23
CA GLY A 84 -10.20 -19.89 -12.28
C GLY A 84 -8.88 -19.15 -12.51
N ASP A 85 -8.15 -18.89 -11.43
CA ASP A 85 -6.87 -18.15 -11.45
C ASP A 85 -5.78 -18.91 -12.23
N SER A 86 -5.84 -20.24 -12.24
CA SER A 86 -4.93 -21.08 -13.01
C SER A 86 -5.11 -20.92 -14.52
N LEU A 87 -6.30 -20.54 -15.00
CA LEU A 87 -6.52 -20.25 -16.41
C LEU A 87 -5.77 -19.00 -16.86
N THR A 88 -5.72 -17.95 -16.02
CA THR A 88 -5.03 -16.70 -16.31
C THR A 88 -3.52 -16.92 -16.38
N VAL A 89 -2.95 -17.63 -15.41
CA VAL A 89 -1.53 -18.01 -15.40
C VAL A 89 -1.19 -18.87 -16.62
N ALA A 90 -2.00 -19.90 -16.91
CA ALA A 90 -1.79 -20.77 -18.07
C ALA A 90 -1.88 -20.00 -19.40
N GLN A 91 -2.80 -19.03 -19.52
CA GLN A 91 -2.90 -18.16 -20.69
C GLN A 91 -1.63 -17.32 -20.88
N ALA A 92 -1.16 -16.66 -19.83
CA ALA A 92 0.06 -15.84 -19.90
C ALA A 92 1.30 -16.67 -20.26
N ALA A 93 1.45 -17.86 -19.64
CA ALA A 93 2.54 -18.78 -19.94
C ALA A 93 2.54 -19.23 -21.41
N LEU A 94 1.36 -19.54 -21.96
CA LEU A 94 1.22 -19.96 -23.35
C LEU A 94 1.42 -18.81 -24.34
N ASP A 95 0.98 -17.60 -24.02
CA ASP A 95 1.21 -16.42 -24.86
C ASP A 95 2.71 -16.09 -24.94
N LEU A 96 3.44 -16.14 -23.81
CA LEU A 96 4.89 -15.94 -23.77
C LEU A 96 5.64 -17.06 -24.53
N TYR A 97 5.27 -18.31 -24.29
CA TYR A 97 5.85 -19.47 -24.97
C TYR A 97 5.65 -19.42 -26.49
N THR A 98 4.44 -19.12 -26.96
CA THR A 98 4.16 -19.03 -28.41
C THR A 98 4.86 -17.85 -29.08
N ALA A 99 5.04 -16.72 -28.37
CA ALA A 99 5.83 -15.59 -28.85
C ALA A 99 7.31 -15.98 -29.06
N HIS A 100 7.92 -16.70 -28.11
CA HIS A 100 9.31 -17.13 -28.21
C HIS A 100 9.54 -18.23 -29.24
N ARG A 101 8.61 -19.18 -29.38
CA ARG A 101 8.70 -20.28 -30.34
C ARG A 101 8.79 -19.82 -31.81
N GLY A 102 8.35 -18.59 -32.10
CA GLY A 102 8.45 -17.97 -33.42
C GLY A 102 9.80 -17.29 -33.73
N THR A 103 10.68 -17.17 -32.75
CA THR A 103 12.02 -16.56 -32.91
C THR A 103 13.05 -17.61 -33.34
N GLU A 104 14.08 -17.22 -34.10
CA GLU A 104 15.11 -18.16 -34.61
C GLU A 104 16.11 -18.63 -33.53
N ASP A 105 15.94 -18.16 -32.29
CA ASP A 105 16.77 -18.51 -31.15
C ASP A 105 16.27 -19.79 -30.44
N GLU A 106 17.19 -20.44 -29.72
CA GLU A 106 16.87 -21.63 -28.92
C GLU A 106 15.73 -21.29 -27.95
N PRO A 107 14.60 -22.03 -27.97
CA PRO A 107 13.46 -21.67 -27.14
C PRO A 107 13.89 -21.69 -25.67
N PRO A 108 13.55 -20.65 -24.89
CA PRO A 108 13.87 -20.61 -23.47
C PRO A 108 13.28 -21.83 -22.76
N ASP A 109 13.94 -22.25 -21.70
CA ASP A 109 13.53 -23.40 -20.89
C ASP A 109 12.09 -23.18 -20.38
N HIS A 110 11.28 -24.24 -20.34
CA HIS A 110 9.90 -24.18 -19.85
C HIS A 110 9.86 -23.62 -18.43
N ALA A 111 10.85 -24.00 -17.60
CA ALA A 111 11.06 -23.47 -16.25
C ALA A 111 11.29 -21.96 -16.24
N GLU A 112 12.07 -21.42 -17.17
CA GLU A 112 12.41 -19.99 -17.25
C GLU A 112 11.19 -19.16 -17.66
N LEU A 113 10.41 -19.65 -18.63
CA LEU A 113 9.15 -19.01 -19.03
C LEU A 113 8.10 -19.07 -17.91
N ALA A 114 8.00 -20.22 -17.23
CA ALA A 114 7.09 -20.38 -16.09
C ALA A 114 7.47 -19.47 -14.92
N ALA A 115 8.77 -19.31 -14.62
CA ALA A 115 9.27 -18.37 -13.62
C ALA A 115 8.97 -16.92 -13.98
N THR A 116 9.11 -16.55 -15.27
CA THR A 116 8.79 -15.20 -15.74
C THR A 116 7.31 -14.89 -15.51
N VAL A 117 6.42 -15.80 -15.91
CA VAL A 117 4.97 -15.61 -15.69
C VAL A 117 4.59 -15.69 -14.22
N ALA A 118 5.27 -16.52 -13.42
CA ALA A 118 5.07 -16.56 -11.98
C ALA A 118 5.47 -15.26 -11.30
N ALA A 119 6.57 -14.65 -11.72
CA ALA A 119 7.00 -13.34 -11.23
C ALA A 119 5.98 -12.25 -11.61
N GLU A 120 5.56 -12.22 -12.88
CA GLU A 120 4.54 -11.27 -13.35
C GLU A 120 3.19 -11.46 -12.65
N GLN A 121 2.80 -12.70 -12.35
CA GLN A 121 1.56 -13.00 -11.63
C GLN A 121 1.66 -12.78 -10.13
N ALA A 122 2.82 -12.99 -9.50
CA ALA A 122 3.03 -12.63 -8.10
C ALA A 122 2.85 -11.11 -7.93
N VAL A 123 3.38 -10.32 -8.86
CA VAL A 123 3.16 -8.86 -8.93
C VAL A 123 1.68 -8.51 -9.21
N ALA A 124 0.93 -9.36 -9.92
CA ALA A 124 -0.45 -9.10 -10.30
C ALA A 124 -1.53 -9.69 -9.35
N GLN A 125 -1.17 -10.63 -8.45
CA GLN A 125 -2.08 -11.26 -7.49
C GLN A 125 -2.02 -10.65 -6.09
N ASP A 126 -1.17 -9.66 -5.88
CA ASP A 126 -1.38 -8.70 -4.80
C ASP A 126 -2.76 -8.04 -5.02
N PRO A 127 -3.75 -8.26 -4.13
CA PRO A 127 -5.14 -7.98 -4.42
C PRO A 127 -5.45 -6.49 -4.36
N ASP A 128 -4.99 -5.65 -5.29
CA ASP A 128 -5.33 -4.21 -5.36
C ASP A 128 -5.27 -3.50 -3.97
N VAL A 129 -4.44 -4.00 -3.05
CA VAL A 129 -3.65 -3.10 -2.21
C VAL A 129 -2.52 -2.80 -3.14
N VAL A 130 -2.71 -1.79 -4.00
CA VAL A 130 -1.55 -1.08 -4.48
C VAL A 130 -0.90 -0.63 -3.17
N LEU A 131 0.19 -1.29 -2.75
CA LEU A 131 1.19 -0.65 -1.90
C LEU A 131 1.72 0.48 -2.78
N ILE A 132 0.90 1.53 -2.89
CA ILE A 132 1.34 2.84 -3.28
C ILE A 132 2.22 3.17 -2.11
N ASP A 133 3.51 3.35 -2.39
CA ASP A 133 4.39 3.97 -1.42
C ASP A 133 3.60 5.14 -0.81
N PRO A 134 3.43 5.24 0.52
CA PRO A 134 2.71 6.37 1.11
C PRO A 134 3.21 7.71 0.57
N ASP A 135 4.47 7.76 0.13
CA ASP A 135 5.14 8.90 -0.49
C ASP A 135 4.72 9.12 -1.97
N GLU A 136 4.16 8.12 -2.66
CA GLU A 136 3.55 8.20 -4.00
C GLU A 136 2.06 8.59 -3.98
N LEU A 137 1.40 8.58 -2.80
CA LEU A 137 0.01 9.02 -2.63
C LEU A 137 -0.05 10.55 -2.54
N MET A 138 -0.76 11.18 -3.47
CA MET A 138 -1.04 12.62 -3.34
C MET A 138 -1.95 12.88 -2.12
N PRO A 139 -1.59 13.80 -1.22
CA PRO A 139 -2.44 14.19 -0.09
C PRO A 139 -3.85 14.59 -0.55
N ALA A 140 -4.87 14.28 0.26
CA ALA A 140 -6.28 14.48 -0.12
C ALA A 140 -6.62 15.97 -0.35
N ASP A 141 -5.98 16.86 0.39
CA ASP A 141 -6.06 18.31 0.26
C ASP A 141 -5.41 18.81 -1.03
N GLU A 142 -4.29 18.24 -1.44
CA GLU A 142 -3.67 18.53 -2.74
C GLU A 142 -4.52 17.99 -3.90
N ALA A 143 -5.11 16.81 -3.72
CA ALA A 143 -6.06 16.26 -4.68
C ALA A 143 -7.30 17.17 -4.84
N LEU A 144 -7.89 17.64 -3.73
CA LEU A 144 -9.00 18.58 -3.77
C LEU A 144 -8.60 19.92 -4.39
N ARG A 145 -7.38 20.40 -4.12
CA ARG A 145 -6.82 21.60 -4.77
C ARG A 145 -6.78 21.45 -6.29
N ASN A 146 -6.42 20.28 -6.80
CA ASN A 146 -6.43 19.99 -8.24
C ASN A 146 -7.85 20.06 -8.86
N TYR A 147 -8.87 19.59 -8.13
CA TYR A 147 -10.26 19.77 -8.54
C TYR A 147 -10.68 21.24 -8.55
N ASP A 148 -10.30 22.01 -7.53
CA ASP A 148 -10.64 23.43 -7.43
C ASP A 148 -9.96 24.26 -8.52
N VAL A 149 -8.67 24.02 -8.82
CA VAL A 149 -7.96 24.72 -9.89
C VAL A 149 -8.57 24.38 -11.26
N ALA A 150 -8.91 23.12 -11.51
CA ALA A 150 -9.57 22.71 -12.75
C ALA A 150 -10.95 23.36 -12.89
N ASP A 151 -11.75 23.38 -11.82
CA ASP A 151 -13.09 23.96 -11.82
C ASP A 151 -13.07 25.48 -11.97
N GLU A 152 -12.16 26.16 -11.30
CA GLU A 152 -11.96 27.61 -11.42
C GLU A 152 -11.53 27.99 -12.85
N ALA A 153 -10.57 27.26 -13.43
CA ALA A 153 -10.09 27.51 -14.79
C ALA A 153 -11.21 27.34 -15.82
N VAL A 154 -11.99 26.27 -15.73
CA VAL A 154 -13.12 26.01 -16.63
C VAL A 154 -14.25 27.02 -16.41
N GLY A 155 -14.57 27.35 -15.16
CA GLY A 155 -15.56 28.35 -14.79
C GLY A 155 -15.22 29.74 -15.34
N ARG A 156 -13.97 30.17 -15.17
CA ARG A 156 -13.47 31.46 -15.69
C ARG A 156 -13.44 31.49 -17.21
N PHE A 157 -13.02 30.39 -17.85
CA PHE A 157 -13.09 30.26 -19.31
C PHE A 157 -14.53 30.41 -19.81
N ALA A 158 -15.49 29.70 -19.22
CA ALA A 158 -16.90 29.77 -19.59
C ALA A 158 -17.46 31.19 -19.39
N GLN A 159 -17.12 31.85 -18.28
CA GLN A 159 -17.50 33.24 -18.03
C GLN A 159 -16.97 34.18 -19.13
N LEU A 160 -15.68 34.13 -19.45
CA LEU A 160 -15.07 34.97 -20.48
C LEU A 160 -15.71 34.74 -21.87
N ARG A 161 -16.09 33.49 -22.17
CA ARG A 161 -16.85 33.17 -23.38
C ARG A 161 -18.22 33.85 -23.41
N THR A 162 -18.93 33.91 -22.27
CA THR A 162 -20.21 34.65 -22.19
C THR A 162 -20.06 36.15 -22.33
N GLU A 163 -18.92 36.70 -21.88
CA GLU A 163 -18.56 38.11 -22.05
C GLU A 163 -18.16 38.47 -23.50
N GLY A 164 -18.05 37.48 -24.39
CA GLY A 164 -17.81 37.67 -25.82
C GLY A 164 -16.34 37.63 -26.22
N TRP A 165 -15.44 37.18 -25.34
CA TRP A 165 -14.06 36.91 -25.69
C TRP A 165 -13.97 35.75 -26.69
N ASP A 166 -13.02 35.82 -27.64
CA ASP A 166 -12.75 34.67 -28.51
C ASP A 166 -12.15 33.51 -27.70
N HIS A 167 -12.19 32.29 -28.27
CA HIS A 167 -11.81 31.08 -27.53
C HIS A 167 -10.36 31.10 -27.05
N ASP A 168 -9.45 31.59 -27.88
CA ASP A 168 -8.02 31.52 -27.54
C ASP A 168 -7.66 32.61 -26.54
N ALA A 169 -8.25 33.80 -26.66
CA ALA A 169 -8.09 34.86 -25.66
C ALA A 169 -8.74 34.51 -24.31
N ALA A 170 -9.91 33.87 -24.32
CA ALA A 170 -10.57 33.40 -23.09
C ALA A 170 -9.75 32.30 -22.40
N ALA A 171 -9.18 31.35 -23.17
CA ALA A 171 -8.35 30.28 -22.64
C ALA A 171 -7.06 30.83 -22.01
N ALA A 172 -6.33 31.68 -22.74
CA ALA A 172 -5.10 32.29 -22.24
C ALA A 172 -5.33 33.06 -20.94
N ARG A 173 -6.43 33.81 -20.86
CA ARG A 173 -6.79 34.62 -19.69
C ARG A 173 -7.27 33.78 -18.50
N ALA A 174 -7.96 32.67 -18.76
CA ALA A 174 -8.40 31.74 -17.71
C ALA A 174 -7.19 31.05 -17.08
N VAL A 175 -6.23 30.60 -17.89
CA VAL A 175 -4.98 29.96 -17.46
C VAL A 175 -4.06 30.94 -16.72
N GLU A 176 -3.88 32.17 -17.24
CA GLU A 176 -3.03 33.19 -16.60
C GLU A 176 -3.49 33.54 -15.18
N ALA A 177 -4.76 33.31 -14.86
CA ALA A 177 -5.32 33.60 -13.55
C ALA A 177 -5.14 32.44 -12.54
N SER A 178 -4.80 31.24 -13.00
CA SER A 178 -4.42 30.11 -12.15
C SER A 178 -2.93 30.21 -11.86
N LEU A 179 -2.58 30.85 -10.74
CA LEU A 179 -1.18 31.20 -10.39
C LEU A 179 -0.34 29.98 -10.00
N ASP A 180 -0.97 28.94 -9.48
CA ASP A 180 -0.26 27.85 -8.82
C ASP A 180 0.01 26.67 -9.77
N GLU A 181 -0.92 26.35 -10.68
CA GLU A 181 -0.79 25.21 -11.60
C GLU A 181 -1.30 25.50 -13.02
N THR A 182 -0.45 26.14 -13.82
CA THR A 182 -0.79 26.51 -15.20
C THR A 182 -1.01 25.29 -16.11
N GLY A 183 -0.30 24.18 -15.89
CA GLY A 183 -0.44 22.95 -16.67
C GLY A 183 -1.83 22.31 -16.53
N LEU A 184 -2.27 22.13 -15.28
CA LEU A 184 -3.59 21.59 -14.95
C LEU A 184 -4.72 22.48 -15.49
N ALA A 185 -4.61 23.81 -15.31
CA ALA A 185 -5.59 24.75 -15.84
C ALA A 185 -5.69 24.71 -17.38
N VAL A 186 -4.58 24.55 -18.09
CA VAL A 186 -4.55 24.38 -19.55
C VAL A 186 -5.27 23.10 -19.95
N ALA A 187 -4.93 21.98 -19.30
CA ALA A 187 -5.53 20.68 -19.58
C ALA A 187 -7.06 20.70 -19.35
N ALA A 188 -7.52 21.32 -18.26
CA ALA A 188 -8.93 21.44 -17.92
C ALA A 188 -9.72 22.24 -18.98
N VAL A 189 -9.17 23.35 -19.46
CA VAL A 189 -9.80 24.15 -20.53
C VAL A 189 -9.81 23.40 -21.87
N ILE A 190 -8.77 22.63 -22.19
CA ILE A 190 -8.71 21.80 -23.41
C ILE A 190 -9.75 20.68 -23.34
N ALA A 191 -9.81 19.95 -22.22
CA ALA A 191 -10.79 18.90 -21.99
C ALA A 191 -12.22 19.45 -22.09
N TYR A 192 -12.48 20.62 -21.50
CA TYR A 192 -13.77 21.30 -21.58
C TYR A 192 -14.19 21.62 -23.01
N ARG A 193 -13.28 22.20 -23.81
CA ARG A 193 -13.53 22.49 -25.23
C ARG A 193 -13.82 21.21 -26.01
N ARG A 194 -13.08 20.13 -25.76
CA ARG A 194 -13.28 18.83 -26.40
C ARG A 194 -14.66 18.25 -26.09
N GLN A 195 -15.13 18.36 -24.85
CA GLN A 195 -16.47 17.89 -24.46
C GLN A 195 -17.59 18.74 -25.08
N LEU A 196 -17.39 20.06 -25.20
CA LEU A 196 -18.32 20.93 -25.94
C LEU A 196 -18.36 20.59 -27.43
N ASP A 197 -17.22 20.32 -28.06
CA ASP A 197 -17.14 19.91 -29.47
C ASP A 197 -17.80 18.54 -29.71
N ALA A 198 -17.80 17.66 -28.70
CA ALA A 198 -18.55 16.41 -28.68
C ALA A 198 -20.07 16.60 -28.52
N GLY A 199 -20.54 17.84 -28.30
CA GLY A 199 -21.94 18.19 -28.21
C GLY A 199 -22.56 18.06 -26.81
N GLN A 200 -21.73 17.98 -25.76
CA GLN A 200 -22.22 18.00 -24.38
C GLN A 200 -22.77 19.38 -23.99
N SER A 201 -23.66 19.42 -23.00
CA SER A 201 -24.08 20.69 -22.38
C SER A 201 -22.92 21.31 -21.61
N HIS A 202 -22.97 22.62 -21.36
CA HIS A 202 -21.92 23.31 -20.62
C HIS A 202 -21.65 22.70 -19.23
N ASP A 203 -22.70 22.33 -18.49
CA ASP A 203 -22.54 21.73 -17.15
C ASP A 203 -21.95 20.32 -17.22
N ALA A 204 -22.38 19.50 -18.18
CA ALA A 204 -21.84 18.15 -18.37
C ALA A 204 -20.39 18.19 -18.85
N ALA A 205 -20.08 19.10 -19.79
CA ALA A 205 -18.73 19.33 -20.28
C ALA A 205 -17.80 19.82 -19.16
N ARG A 206 -18.30 20.68 -18.27
CA ARG A 206 -17.54 21.20 -17.11
C ARG A 206 -17.22 20.08 -16.15
N PHE A 207 -18.22 19.35 -15.69
CA PHE A 207 -18.03 18.22 -14.77
C PHE A 207 -17.08 17.17 -15.34
N ALA A 208 -17.28 16.78 -16.61
CA ALA A 208 -16.42 15.80 -17.26
C ALA A 208 -14.97 16.29 -17.42
N ALA A 209 -14.76 17.56 -17.77
CA ALA A 209 -13.42 18.13 -17.94
C ALA A 209 -12.67 18.29 -16.63
N VAL A 210 -13.37 18.76 -15.58
CA VAL A 210 -12.79 18.91 -14.23
C VAL A 210 -12.42 17.53 -13.69
N SER A 211 -13.34 16.57 -13.73
CA SER A 211 -13.06 15.22 -13.25
C SER A 211 -11.95 14.54 -14.04
N GLU A 212 -11.97 14.61 -15.38
CA GLU A 212 -10.95 13.98 -16.21
C GLU A 212 -9.56 14.59 -15.96
N THR A 213 -9.49 15.91 -15.84
CA THR A 213 -8.21 16.60 -15.69
C THR A 213 -7.67 16.46 -14.28
N ALA A 214 -8.50 16.68 -13.26
CA ALA A 214 -8.07 16.51 -11.88
C ALA A 214 -7.60 15.06 -11.65
N THR A 215 -8.34 14.04 -12.11
CA THR A 215 -7.91 12.64 -12.01
C THR A 215 -6.61 12.35 -12.77
N ALA A 216 -6.30 13.06 -13.85
CA ALA A 216 -5.05 12.88 -14.58
C ALA A 216 -3.84 13.55 -13.90
N PHE A 217 -4.08 14.57 -13.06
CA PHE A 217 -3.04 15.32 -12.35
C PHE A 217 -2.93 14.94 -10.87
N THR A 218 -3.93 14.28 -10.31
CA THR A 218 -3.81 13.59 -9.03
C THR A 218 -3.19 12.22 -9.28
N SER A 219 -1.93 12.04 -8.91
CA SER A 219 -1.32 10.73 -8.70
C SER A 219 -2.26 9.86 -7.84
N ARG A 220 -2.19 8.54 -8.01
CA ARG A 220 -3.16 7.58 -7.46
C ARG A 220 -3.52 7.94 -6.01
N ILE A 221 -4.78 8.28 -5.76
CA ILE A 221 -5.34 8.46 -4.42
C ILE A 221 -5.89 7.12 -3.93
N SER A 222 -5.89 6.88 -2.61
CA SER A 222 -6.46 5.65 -2.04
C SER A 222 -7.95 5.54 -2.36
N ALA A 223 -8.52 4.33 -2.29
CA ALA A 223 -9.96 4.13 -2.53
C ALA A 223 -10.84 4.97 -1.59
N GLU A 224 -10.37 5.21 -0.37
CA GLU A 224 -11.04 6.03 0.64
C GLU A 224 -10.92 7.53 0.33
N GLN A 225 -9.74 8.01 -0.08
CA GLN A 225 -9.56 9.38 -0.57
C GLN A 225 -10.41 9.64 -1.84
N ALA A 226 -10.51 8.65 -2.74
CA ALA A 226 -11.38 8.73 -3.91
C ALA A 226 -12.86 8.81 -3.51
N ASP A 227 -13.28 8.12 -2.44
CA ASP A 227 -14.63 8.22 -1.89
C ASP A 227 -14.89 9.55 -1.17
N GLN A 228 -13.89 10.11 -0.46
CA GLN A 228 -13.95 11.44 0.15
C GLN A 228 -14.07 12.55 -0.90
N VAL A 229 -13.22 12.50 -1.94
CA VAL A 229 -13.28 13.41 -3.10
C VAL A 229 -14.62 13.25 -3.81
N ARG A 230 -15.09 12.02 -4.03
CA ARG A 230 -16.41 11.77 -4.66
C ARG A 230 -17.56 12.29 -3.81
N ALA A 231 -17.51 12.13 -2.49
CA ALA A 231 -18.53 12.63 -1.56
C ALA A 231 -18.58 14.16 -1.55
N ALA A 232 -17.42 14.82 -1.49
CA ALA A 232 -17.29 16.27 -1.60
C ALA A 232 -17.85 16.79 -2.93
N LEU A 233 -17.57 16.10 -4.05
CA LEU A 233 -18.05 16.49 -5.38
C LEU A 233 -19.55 16.19 -5.63
N THR A 234 -20.14 15.20 -4.94
CA THR A 234 -21.56 14.83 -5.12
C THR A 234 -22.52 15.62 -4.24
N HIS A 235 -22.04 16.28 -3.20
CA HIS A 235 -22.85 17.11 -2.29
C HIS A 235 -22.46 18.58 -2.40
N PRO A 236 -22.94 19.32 -3.42
CA PRO A 236 -22.98 20.77 -3.28
C PRO A 236 -23.82 21.09 -2.03
N ALA A 237 -23.34 22.03 -1.21
CA ALA A 237 -23.86 22.37 0.12
C ALA A 237 -25.33 22.87 0.19
N ASP A 238 -26.15 22.61 -0.83
CA ASP A 238 -27.44 23.27 -1.04
C ASP A 238 -28.69 22.41 -0.79
N ASP A 239 -28.60 21.11 -0.43
CA ASP A 239 -29.83 20.26 -0.49
C ASP A 239 -30.06 19.17 0.58
N VAL A 240 -29.59 19.34 1.84
CA VAL A 240 -30.07 18.46 2.95
C VAL A 240 -30.31 19.20 4.27
N GLU A 241 -31.46 19.87 4.37
CA GLU A 241 -32.17 20.02 5.66
C GLU A 241 -33.64 19.62 5.47
N HIS A 242 -34.06 18.51 6.08
CA HIS A 242 -35.29 18.38 6.90
C HIS A 242 -35.67 16.90 7.14
N ALA A 243 -35.13 16.33 8.21
CA ALA A 243 -35.75 15.23 8.93
C ALA A 243 -35.68 15.50 10.44
N SER A 244 -36.52 16.41 10.93
CA SER A 244 -36.72 16.61 12.36
C SER A 244 -37.43 15.39 12.96
N ALA A 245 -36.73 14.70 13.85
CA ALA A 245 -37.30 13.69 14.73
C ALA A 245 -38.31 14.33 15.69
N HIS A 246 -39.55 13.85 15.65
CA HIS A 246 -40.56 14.15 16.66
C HIS A 246 -40.26 13.35 17.94
N ASP A 247 -39.66 14.02 18.93
CA ASP A 247 -39.73 13.61 20.33
C ASP A 247 -41.12 13.98 20.88
N THR A 248 -41.91 12.98 21.27
CA THR A 248 -43.03 13.16 22.19
C THR A 248 -43.04 12.01 23.21
N GLY A 249 -42.26 12.19 24.27
CA GLY A 249 -42.53 11.53 25.54
C GLY A 249 -43.84 12.04 26.14
N GLU A 250 -44.88 11.21 26.15
CA GLU A 250 -45.95 11.26 27.17
C GLU A 250 -46.35 9.85 27.61
N GLU A 251 -46.74 9.80 28.88
CA GLU A 251 -46.80 8.64 29.76
C GLU A 251 -48.03 7.75 29.52
N SER A 252 -47.97 6.54 30.09
CA SER A 252 -49.05 5.92 30.89
C SER A 252 -49.63 4.56 30.43
N THR A 253 -49.31 3.56 31.26
CA THR A 253 -50.18 2.49 31.81
C THR A 253 -50.62 1.26 30.97
N MET A 254 -50.08 0.12 31.42
CA MET A 254 -50.76 -1.16 31.76
C MET A 254 -51.47 -2.02 30.69
N ASP A 255 -50.84 -3.19 30.50
CA ASP A 255 -51.37 -4.57 30.67
C ASP A 255 -52.25 -5.27 29.61
N SER A 256 -51.67 -6.37 29.10
CA SER A 256 -52.25 -7.72 28.96
C SER A 256 -53.02 -8.15 27.68
N ASN A 257 -52.50 -9.24 27.10
CA ASN A 257 -53.12 -10.36 26.35
C ASN A 257 -53.41 -10.27 24.83
N GLU A 258 -52.55 -10.94 24.05
CA GLU A 258 -52.79 -12.11 23.15
C GLU A 258 -53.98 -12.17 22.14
N PRO A 259 -53.90 -13.01 21.07
CA PRO A 259 -54.08 -12.57 19.68
C PRO A 259 -55.35 -13.11 18.98
N GLY A 260 -55.71 -12.50 17.84
CA GLY A 260 -56.82 -12.99 17.00
C GLY A 260 -56.95 -12.33 15.62
N THR A 261 -56.61 -13.10 14.60
CA THR A 261 -57.10 -13.21 13.20
C THR A 261 -58.19 -12.27 12.62
N SER A 262 -58.07 -12.12 11.29
CA SER A 262 -59.08 -11.91 10.20
C SER A 262 -59.40 -10.49 9.67
N ALA A 263 -58.87 -10.21 8.47
CA ALA A 263 -59.55 -9.97 7.18
C ALA A 263 -60.79 -9.03 7.04
N GLN A 264 -60.74 -8.30 5.91
CA GLN A 264 -61.78 -7.66 5.07
C GLN A 264 -62.13 -6.17 5.27
N ALA A 265 -61.65 -5.40 4.28
CA ALA A 265 -62.36 -4.44 3.41
C ALA A 265 -63.61 -3.70 3.93
N ASP A 266 -63.57 -2.36 3.90
CA ASP A 266 -64.45 -1.57 3.02
C ASP A 266 -64.00 -0.09 2.93
N ALA A 267 -64.25 0.50 1.77
CA ALA A 267 -63.89 1.84 1.36
C ALA A 267 -64.79 2.93 1.96
N ILE A 268 -64.21 4.08 2.34
CA ILE A 268 -64.92 5.37 2.39
C ILE A 268 -64.00 6.49 1.88
N ASP A 269 -64.56 7.20 0.91
CA ASP A 269 -64.16 8.45 0.25
C ASP A 269 -64.24 9.64 1.23
N GLU A 270 -63.12 10.32 1.50
CA GLU A 270 -63.11 11.56 2.29
C GLU A 270 -62.20 12.61 1.62
N THR A 271 -62.86 13.66 1.12
CA THR A 271 -62.28 14.84 0.49
C THR A 271 -61.50 15.68 1.49
N VAL A 272 -60.19 15.81 1.29
CA VAL A 272 -59.32 16.77 1.98
C VAL A 272 -59.55 18.17 1.40
N GLY A 273 -60.07 19.07 2.22
CA GLY A 273 -59.97 20.51 1.99
C GLY A 273 -58.78 21.04 2.78
N GLU A 274 -57.71 21.42 2.10
CA GLU A 274 -56.57 22.11 2.69
C GLU A 274 -57.02 23.49 3.19
N SER A 275 -57.19 23.61 4.50
CA SER A 275 -57.32 24.89 5.19
C SER A 275 -55.95 25.21 5.79
N THR A 276 -55.16 25.99 5.07
CA THR A 276 -53.85 26.48 5.52
C THR A 276 -54.09 27.50 6.64
N THR A 277 -53.93 27.08 7.88
CA THR A 277 -53.91 27.98 9.04
C THR A 277 -52.52 28.61 9.11
N PHE A 278 -52.39 29.85 8.66
CA PHE A 278 -51.13 30.60 8.77
C PHE A 278 -50.84 30.91 10.25
N ALA A 279 -49.62 30.61 10.70
CA ALA A 279 -49.16 30.96 12.04
C ALA A 279 -49.12 32.50 12.18
N ALA A 280 -49.71 33.01 13.27
CA ALA A 280 -49.67 34.44 13.57
C ALA A 280 -48.41 34.77 14.39
N PHE A 281 -47.74 35.89 14.08
CA PHE A 281 -46.55 36.37 14.81
C PHE A 281 -46.86 36.67 16.28
N ALA A 282 -45.94 36.41 17.20
CA ALA A 282 -46.08 36.77 18.61
C ALA A 282 -45.50 38.17 18.91
N PRO A 283 -46.05 38.91 19.89
CA PRO A 283 -45.41 40.12 20.38
C PRO A 283 -43.99 39.83 20.90
N GLY A 284 -43.00 40.50 20.32
CA GLY A 284 -41.57 40.27 20.56
C GLY A 284 -40.82 39.72 19.35
N ASP A 285 -41.52 39.12 18.39
CA ASP A 285 -40.90 38.59 17.17
C ASP A 285 -40.32 39.74 16.33
N VAL A 286 -39.13 39.52 15.76
CA VAL A 286 -38.54 40.44 14.79
C VAL A 286 -38.96 39.97 13.40
N VAL A 287 -39.69 40.82 12.70
CA VAL A 287 -40.20 40.53 11.36
C VAL A 287 -39.63 41.52 10.35
N ARG A 288 -39.32 41.04 9.16
CA ARG A 288 -38.85 41.86 8.02
C ARG A 288 -40.01 42.15 7.08
N SER A 289 -40.20 43.40 6.69
CA SER A 289 -41.15 43.73 5.64
C SER A 289 -40.72 43.08 4.32
N ARG A 290 -41.59 42.28 3.71
CA ARG A 290 -41.36 41.70 2.38
C ARG A 290 -41.33 42.76 1.26
N ILE A 291 -41.91 43.94 1.50
CA ILE A 291 -41.94 45.03 0.51
C ILE A 291 -40.71 45.94 0.63
N THR A 292 -40.32 46.31 1.85
CA THR A 292 -39.26 47.32 2.06
C THR A 292 -37.95 46.74 2.58
N GLY A 293 -37.94 45.50 3.05
CA GLY A 293 -36.78 44.89 3.69
C GLY A 293 -36.47 45.41 5.11
N GLU A 294 -37.27 46.37 5.63
CA GLU A 294 -37.05 46.92 6.96
C GLU A 294 -37.42 45.92 8.05
N LEU A 295 -36.53 45.78 9.04
CA LEU A 295 -36.77 44.99 10.25
C LEU A 295 -37.63 45.78 11.23
N SER A 296 -38.61 45.12 11.83
CA SER A 296 -39.47 45.69 12.86
C SER A 296 -39.80 44.64 13.91
N THR A 297 -39.87 45.05 15.17
CA THR A 297 -40.33 44.16 16.26
C THR A 297 -41.84 44.26 16.38
N VAL A 298 -42.52 43.11 16.41
CA VAL A 298 -43.97 43.02 16.65
C VAL A 298 -44.24 43.51 18.08
N THR A 299 -44.75 44.73 18.22
CA THR A 299 -44.90 45.40 19.52
C THR A 299 -46.34 45.39 20.05
N ASP A 300 -47.31 45.10 19.20
CA ASP A 300 -48.75 45.11 19.49
C ASP A 300 -49.43 43.82 18.96
N ASP A 301 -50.77 43.74 19.01
CA ASP A 301 -51.57 42.57 18.62
C ASP A 301 -51.17 42.00 17.25
N ALA A 302 -50.81 40.70 17.26
CA ALA A 302 -50.41 39.87 16.13
C ALA A 302 -51.30 40.04 14.90
N ALA A 303 -52.59 40.28 15.11
CA ALA A 303 -53.58 40.43 14.03
C ALA A 303 -53.34 41.65 13.11
N THR A 304 -52.47 42.59 13.51
CA THR A 304 -52.09 43.74 12.67
C THR A 304 -50.89 43.48 11.76
N TRP A 305 -50.16 42.39 11.98
CA TRP A 305 -48.98 41.99 11.22
C TRP A 305 -49.35 40.85 10.28
N ASP A 306 -49.75 41.23 9.06
CA ASP A 306 -50.17 40.28 8.04
C ASP A 306 -48.96 39.53 7.45
N PRO A 307 -48.91 38.18 7.55
CA PRO A 307 -47.81 37.36 7.01
C PRO A 307 -47.58 37.53 5.50
N ALA A 308 -48.56 38.05 4.76
CA ALA A 308 -48.36 38.39 3.35
C ALA A 308 -47.38 39.57 3.15
N PHE A 309 -47.19 40.41 4.17
CA PHE A 309 -46.37 41.62 4.10
C PHE A 309 -45.11 41.56 4.96
N TYR A 310 -45.03 40.62 5.89
CA TYR A 310 -43.92 40.46 6.83
C TYR A 310 -43.49 39.00 6.90
N ALA A 311 -42.20 38.74 7.04
CA ALA A 311 -41.62 37.41 7.25
C ALA A 311 -40.80 37.42 8.56
N PRO A 312 -40.62 36.28 9.24
CA PRO A 312 -39.63 36.15 10.31
C PRO A 312 -38.25 36.62 9.80
N ALA A 313 -37.50 37.35 10.64
CA ALA A 313 -36.24 37.97 10.22
C ALA A 313 -35.13 36.95 9.87
N ASP A 314 -35.29 35.73 10.33
CA ASP A 314 -34.48 34.52 10.15
C ASP A 314 -34.81 33.74 8.87
N GLU A 315 -35.93 34.04 8.20
CA GLU A 315 -36.46 33.23 7.07
C GLU A 315 -36.13 33.83 5.68
N VAL A 316 -35.32 34.88 5.57
CA VAL A 316 -35.01 35.52 4.27
C VAL A 316 -33.51 35.76 4.12
N GLU A 317 -32.89 35.01 3.21
CA GLU A 317 -31.52 35.21 2.73
C GLU A 317 -31.28 36.66 2.28
N LEU A 318 -30.15 37.22 2.70
CA LEU A 318 -29.73 38.57 2.32
C LEU A 318 -29.49 38.61 0.80
N PRO A 319 -30.11 39.54 0.04
CA PRO A 319 -29.68 39.75 -1.33
C PRO A 319 -28.24 40.28 -1.32
N GLU A 320 -27.37 39.65 -2.10
CA GLU A 320 -25.98 40.08 -2.33
C GLU A 320 -25.93 41.60 -2.58
N VAL A 321 -25.32 42.30 -1.62
CA VAL A 321 -24.96 43.70 -1.80
C VAL A 321 -23.78 43.70 -2.76
N ALA A 322 -24.00 44.12 -4.01
CA ALA A 322 -22.93 44.32 -4.98
C ALA A 322 -21.79 45.11 -4.32
N GLU A 323 -20.62 44.49 -4.20
CA GLU A 323 -19.44 45.11 -3.64
C GLU A 323 -19.13 46.40 -4.42
N LEU A 324 -19.23 47.52 -3.72
CA LEU A 324 -18.88 48.81 -4.27
C LEU A 324 -17.36 48.82 -4.46
N ALA A 325 -16.89 48.98 -5.71
CA ALA A 325 -15.48 49.16 -6.01
C ALA A 325 -14.84 50.19 -5.06
N PRO A 326 -13.64 49.92 -4.49
CA PRO A 326 -13.03 50.80 -3.52
C PRO A 326 -12.79 52.20 -4.10
N ASP A 327 -13.27 53.22 -3.38
CA ASP A 327 -13.09 54.62 -3.75
C ASP A 327 -11.60 54.94 -3.99
N ALA A 328 -11.30 55.48 -5.18
CA ALA A 328 -9.97 55.96 -5.52
C ALA A 328 -9.52 57.06 -4.55
N GLY A 329 -8.73 56.68 -3.54
CA GLY A 329 -8.25 57.56 -2.48
C GLY A 329 -8.44 57.05 -1.05
N GLY A 330 -9.03 55.86 -0.87
CA GLY A 330 -9.17 55.19 0.43
C GLY A 330 -7.83 54.95 1.14
N TRP A 331 -7.88 54.92 2.47
CA TRP A 331 -6.72 54.82 3.37
C TRP A 331 -5.76 53.64 3.04
N ILE A 332 -6.30 52.54 2.50
CA ILE A 332 -5.56 51.35 2.04
C ILE A 332 -4.65 51.70 0.84
N ALA A 333 -5.15 52.46 -0.13
CA ALA A 333 -4.38 52.90 -1.30
C ALA A 333 -3.26 53.90 -0.98
N ARG A 334 -3.20 54.44 0.25
CA ARG A 334 -2.16 55.39 0.68
C ARG A 334 -1.06 54.79 1.54
N ASN A 335 -1.19 53.55 2.02
CA ASN A 335 -0.21 52.94 2.93
C ASN A 335 0.45 51.68 2.41
N LEU A 336 0.13 51.23 1.20
CA LEU A 336 0.95 50.24 0.51
C LEU A 336 2.18 50.92 -0.10
N PRO A 337 3.41 50.50 0.24
CA PRO A 337 4.60 50.97 -0.46
C PRO A 337 4.47 50.59 -1.94
N ALA A 338 4.82 51.53 -2.83
CA ALA A 338 4.85 51.28 -4.26
C ALA A 338 5.85 50.15 -4.55
N ARG A 339 5.34 48.91 -4.67
CA ARG A 339 6.07 47.81 -5.29
C ARG A 339 6.10 48.10 -6.79
N ASP A 340 7.30 48.25 -7.33
CA ASP A 340 7.53 48.26 -8.77
C ASP A 340 7.01 46.93 -9.33
N ASN A 341 5.94 47.00 -10.14
CA ASN A 341 5.30 45.86 -10.79
C ASN A 341 6.13 45.37 -11.98
N THR A 342 7.24 44.71 -11.69
CA THR A 342 7.86 43.70 -12.57
C THR A 342 8.14 42.46 -11.73
N PRO A 343 7.26 41.45 -11.72
CA PRO A 343 7.62 40.15 -11.18
C PRO A 343 8.61 39.50 -12.16
N SER A 344 9.84 39.32 -11.70
CA SER A 344 10.90 38.56 -12.36
C SER A 344 10.92 37.17 -11.75
N THR A 345 9.96 36.33 -12.13
CA THR A 345 9.94 34.88 -11.84
C THR A 345 10.27 34.04 -13.07
N GLY A 346 10.65 34.66 -14.18
CA GLY A 346 11.28 33.92 -15.27
C GLY A 346 12.65 33.45 -14.81
N VAL A 347 12.90 32.14 -14.89
CA VAL A 347 14.26 31.57 -14.94
C VAL A 347 15.10 32.51 -15.82
N PRO A 348 16.26 33.01 -15.34
CA PRO A 348 17.04 33.97 -16.10
C PRO A 348 17.27 33.43 -17.51
N GLU A 349 16.82 34.17 -18.53
CA GLU A 349 16.87 33.77 -19.94
C GLU A 349 18.31 33.39 -20.30
N MET A 350 18.58 32.09 -20.38
CA MET A 350 19.90 31.55 -20.63
C MET A 350 20.23 31.73 -22.11
N ASP A 351 21.35 32.39 -22.41
CA ASP A 351 21.78 32.53 -23.79
C ASP A 351 22.07 31.15 -24.39
N LEU A 352 21.54 30.88 -25.60
CA LEU A 352 21.60 29.58 -26.26
C LEU A 352 23.04 29.02 -26.38
N ARG A 353 24.05 29.90 -26.49
CA ARG A 353 25.44 29.46 -26.50
C ARG A 353 25.85 28.87 -25.14
N THR A 354 25.47 29.54 -24.06
CA THR A 354 25.74 29.10 -22.69
C THR A 354 25.01 27.78 -22.42
N ALA A 355 23.77 27.66 -22.88
CA ALA A 355 23.00 26.43 -22.79
C ALA A 355 23.68 25.26 -23.50
N ILE A 356 24.16 25.46 -24.73
CA ILE A 356 24.90 24.44 -25.49
C ILE A 356 26.23 24.06 -24.81
N GLU A 357 26.95 25.01 -24.22
CA GLU A 357 28.18 24.74 -23.48
C GLU A 357 27.91 23.90 -22.21
N LEU A 358 26.83 24.19 -21.47
CA LEU A 358 26.41 23.43 -20.29
C LEU A 358 25.96 22.01 -20.62
N VAL A 359 25.06 21.85 -21.59
CA VAL A 359 24.61 20.53 -22.08
C VAL A 359 25.81 19.70 -22.57
N ALA A 360 26.78 20.32 -23.23
CA ALA A 360 27.98 19.61 -23.69
C ALA A 360 28.96 19.22 -22.57
N GLU A 361 28.97 19.92 -21.44
CA GLU A 361 29.75 19.51 -20.25
C GLU A 361 29.05 18.36 -19.54
N ASP A 362 27.76 18.52 -19.30
CA ASP A 362 26.92 17.53 -18.63
C ASP A 362 26.92 16.18 -19.36
N SER A 363 26.64 16.18 -20.67
CA SER A 363 26.71 14.96 -21.47
C SER A 363 28.12 14.34 -21.53
N ARG A 364 29.20 15.11 -21.32
CA ARG A 364 30.58 14.57 -21.24
C ARG A 364 30.83 13.85 -19.92
N ILE A 365 30.28 14.38 -18.83
CA ILE A 365 30.35 13.78 -17.50
C ILE A 365 29.57 12.45 -17.51
N GLU A 366 28.32 12.47 -17.93
CA GLU A 366 27.48 11.26 -17.95
C GLU A 366 28.00 10.16 -18.87
N SER A 367 28.39 10.51 -20.10
CA SER A 367 28.87 9.51 -21.07
C SER A 367 30.30 9.04 -20.82
N GLY A 368 31.05 9.74 -19.95
CA GLY A 368 32.50 9.55 -19.78
C GLY A 368 33.33 9.79 -21.05
N ASN A 369 32.75 10.42 -22.08
CA ASN A 369 33.38 10.61 -23.39
C ASN A 369 33.89 12.04 -23.57
N GLU A 370 35.14 12.30 -23.18
CA GLU A 370 35.81 13.60 -23.38
C GLU A 370 35.82 14.08 -24.85
N GLY A 371 35.58 13.18 -25.82
CA GLY A 371 35.50 13.51 -27.25
C GLY A 371 34.13 13.98 -27.75
N LEU A 372 33.10 14.00 -26.91
CA LEU A 372 31.76 14.46 -27.27
C LEU A 372 31.80 15.95 -27.62
N THR A 373 31.48 16.30 -28.86
CA THR A 373 31.48 17.71 -29.27
C THR A 373 30.19 18.40 -28.85
N ALA A 374 30.21 19.74 -28.70
CA ALA A 374 28.99 20.52 -28.43
C ALA A 374 27.89 20.30 -29.48
N ARG A 375 28.26 19.93 -30.71
CA ARG A 375 27.29 19.55 -31.75
C ARG A 375 26.65 18.19 -31.45
N ASP A 376 27.42 17.21 -31.00
CA ASP A 376 26.89 15.87 -30.69
C ASP A 376 25.98 15.94 -29.46
N ALA A 377 26.39 16.69 -28.43
CA ALA A 377 25.57 16.92 -27.24
C ALA A 377 24.25 17.66 -27.55
N ALA A 378 24.29 18.71 -28.37
CA ALA A 378 23.07 19.42 -28.77
C ALA A 378 22.12 18.57 -29.65
N VAL A 379 22.65 17.58 -30.38
CA VAL A 379 21.82 16.61 -31.13
C VAL A 379 21.20 15.60 -30.17
N ALA A 380 21.98 15.03 -29.24
CA ALA A 380 21.49 14.09 -28.24
C ALA A 380 20.42 14.72 -27.34
N ALA A 381 20.65 15.95 -26.86
CA ALA A 381 19.68 16.71 -26.06
C ALA A 381 18.34 16.91 -26.76
N ARG A 382 18.28 16.90 -28.09
CA ARG A 382 17.04 17.06 -28.86
C ARG A 382 16.31 15.75 -29.14
N GLU A 383 16.93 14.62 -28.82
CA GLU A 383 16.27 13.32 -28.82
C GLU A 383 15.56 13.04 -27.49
N LEU A 384 15.89 13.81 -26.43
CA LEU A 384 15.23 13.76 -25.13
C LEU A 384 13.89 14.51 -25.15
N THR A 385 12.93 13.99 -24.40
CA THR A 385 11.68 14.67 -24.06
C THR A 385 11.87 15.56 -22.84
N GLU A 386 10.90 16.45 -22.58
CA GLU A 386 10.90 17.29 -21.37
C GLU A 386 10.83 16.43 -20.10
N GLU A 387 10.07 15.32 -20.14
CA GLU A 387 10.00 14.32 -19.07
C GLU A 387 11.37 13.68 -18.81
N ASP A 388 12.05 13.19 -19.86
CA ASP A 388 13.40 12.60 -19.71
C ASP A 388 14.40 13.57 -19.06
N ILE A 389 14.28 14.87 -19.31
CA ILE A 389 15.15 15.89 -18.73
C ILE A 389 14.80 16.14 -17.26
N HIS A 390 13.53 16.14 -16.90
CA HIS A 390 13.11 16.32 -15.51
C HIS A 390 13.53 15.14 -14.64
N ASP A 391 13.49 13.92 -15.20
CA ASP A 391 13.82 12.69 -14.48
C ASP A 391 15.32 12.47 -14.33
N VAL A 392 16.13 12.87 -15.31
CA VAL A 392 17.57 12.57 -15.35
C VAL A 392 18.44 13.75 -14.93
N VAL A 393 18.03 14.99 -15.22
CA VAL A 393 18.86 16.18 -14.95
C VAL A 393 18.49 16.80 -13.62
N GLU A 394 19.30 16.50 -12.61
CA GLU A 394 19.12 16.95 -11.21
C GLU A 394 19.24 18.47 -11.06
N SER A 395 20.21 19.10 -11.73
CA SER A 395 20.47 20.54 -11.57
C SER A 395 19.50 21.40 -12.38
N ASP A 396 18.77 22.31 -11.71
CA ASP A 396 17.88 23.29 -12.34
C ASP A 396 18.56 24.15 -13.41
N ALA A 397 19.84 24.48 -13.24
CA ALA A 397 20.59 25.25 -14.22
C ALA A 397 20.88 24.43 -15.49
N THR A 398 21.23 23.15 -15.31
CA THR A 398 21.45 22.22 -16.42
C THR A 398 20.13 21.88 -17.11
N ARG A 399 19.06 21.66 -16.35
CA ARG A 399 17.69 21.48 -16.84
C ARG A 399 17.24 22.66 -17.70
N ALA A 400 17.42 23.89 -17.22
CA ALA A 400 17.15 25.10 -17.99
C ALA A 400 18.00 25.17 -19.28
N ALA A 401 19.24 24.67 -19.26
CA ALA A 401 20.10 24.58 -20.44
C ALA A 401 19.55 23.58 -21.47
N TYR A 402 19.16 22.37 -21.06
CA TYR A 402 18.53 21.37 -21.94
C TYR A 402 17.23 21.90 -22.57
N LEU A 403 16.34 22.48 -21.76
CA LEU A 403 15.09 23.07 -22.25
C LEU A 403 15.34 24.23 -23.22
N THR A 404 16.39 25.03 -23.01
CA THR A 404 16.78 26.10 -23.94
C THR A 404 17.28 25.53 -25.27
N VAL A 405 18.02 24.42 -25.27
CA VAL A 405 18.54 23.75 -26.48
C VAL A 405 17.42 23.05 -27.27
N ILE A 406 16.48 22.38 -26.58
CA ILE A 406 15.32 21.73 -27.21
C ILE A 406 14.40 22.76 -27.87
N ASN A 407 14.08 23.85 -27.17
CA ASN A 407 13.13 24.84 -27.65
C ASN A 407 13.71 25.80 -28.72
N ALA A 408 15.02 25.82 -28.92
CA ALA A 408 15.66 26.63 -29.94
C ALA A 408 15.38 26.10 -31.36
N PHE A 409 15.25 26.98 -32.34
CA PHE A 409 15.16 26.57 -33.75
C PHE A 409 16.48 26.01 -34.26
N ASP A 410 16.45 25.05 -35.19
CA ASP A 410 17.65 24.42 -35.78
C ASP A 410 18.65 25.44 -36.32
N ALA A 411 18.15 26.51 -36.95
CA ALA A 411 18.99 27.56 -37.50
C ALA A 411 19.74 28.35 -36.41
N ASP A 412 19.14 28.52 -35.24
CA ASP A 412 19.74 29.24 -34.11
C ASP A 412 20.77 28.35 -33.40
N VAL A 413 20.49 27.05 -33.27
CA VAL A 413 21.45 26.05 -32.77
C VAL A 413 22.66 25.96 -33.71
N ASP A 414 22.45 25.86 -35.03
CA ASP A 414 23.54 25.86 -36.00
C ASP A 414 24.36 27.17 -35.97
N GLN A 415 23.70 28.31 -35.77
CA GLN A 415 24.37 29.61 -35.64
C GLN A 415 25.20 29.69 -34.35
N ALA A 416 24.66 29.21 -33.23
CA ALA A 416 25.37 29.14 -31.95
C ALA A 416 26.56 28.19 -32.02
N LEU A 417 26.41 27.00 -32.62
CA LEU A 417 27.49 26.05 -32.86
C LEU A 417 28.58 26.61 -33.79
N ALA A 418 28.20 27.37 -34.83
CA ALA A 418 29.16 28.06 -35.68
C ALA A 418 29.91 29.18 -34.94
N ALA A 419 29.26 29.88 -34.02
CA ALA A 419 29.88 30.88 -33.16
C ALA A 419 30.88 30.24 -32.18
N LEU A 420 30.55 29.07 -31.62
CA LEU A 420 31.45 28.27 -30.78
C LEU A 420 32.70 27.83 -31.54
N SER A 421 32.54 27.33 -32.76
CA SER A 421 33.66 26.88 -33.61
C SER A 421 34.60 28.01 -34.06
N THR A 422 34.14 29.27 -34.04
CA THR A 422 34.94 30.43 -34.46
C THR A 422 35.55 31.21 -33.29
N ALA A 423 35.20 30.88 -32.05
CA ALA A 423 35.90 31.39 -30.88
C ALA A 423 37.33 30.82 -30.88
N PRO A 424 38.38 31.66 -30.75
CA PRO A 424 39.74 31.15 -30.63
C PRO A 424 39.79 30.24 -29.40
N SER A 425 40.12 28.96 -29.59
CA SER A 425 40.19 28.01 -28.49
C SER A 425 41.20 28.54 -27.46
N ASN A 426 40.71 28.76 -26.25
CA ASN A 426 41.44 29.46 -25.20
C ASN A 426 42.19 28.44 -24.32
N ASP A 427 42.68 27.37 -24.95
CA ASP A 427 43.19 26.13 -24.33
C ASP A 427 44.56 26.33 -23.64
N GLY A 428 44.89 27.55 -23.24
CA GLY A 428 46.17 27.88 -22.61
C GLY A 428 46.12 29.00 -21.57
N GLN A 429 44.96 29.57 -21.24
CA GLN A 429 44.84 30.54 -20.16
C GLN A 429 43.62 30.25 -19.29
N ALA A 430 43.83 29.47 -18.23
CA ALA A 430 42.99 29.53 -17.04
C ALA A 430 42.90 31.00 -16.59
N SER A 431 41.74 31.62 -16.84
CA SER A 431 41.39 32.95 -16.36
C SER A 431 40.27 32.68 -15.36
N ALA A 432 40.50 32.81 -14.05
CA ALA A 432 40.41 34.10 -13.37
C ALA A 432 39.25 34.93 -13.96
N TRP A 433 38.09 34.79 -13.33
CA TRP A 433 36.90 35.61 -13.56
C TRP A 433 37.23 37.11 -13.50
N PRO A 434 36.48 37.98 -14.21
CA PRO A 434 36.78 39.40 -14.24
C PRO A 434 36.52 40.02 -12.87
N VAL A 435 37.60 40.30 -12.13
CA VAL A 435 37.55 41.17 -10.96
C VAL A 435 37.10 42.54 -11.44
N VAL A 436 35.91 42.93 -10.98
CA VAL A 436 35.40 44.29 -11.05
C VAL A 436 36.40 45.20 -10.34
N ASP A 437 36.90 46.22 -11.04
CA ASP A 437 37.78 47.27 -10.50
C ASP A 437 37.15 47.92 -9.25
N GLN A 438 37.54 47.44 -8.06
CA GLN A 438 37.32 48.11 -6.77
C GLN A 438 38.62 48.78 -6.29
N ASP A 439 39.20 49.66 -7.10
CA ASP A 439 40.49 50.30 -6.79
C ASP A 439 40.38 51.72 -6.21
N GLU A 440 39.33 52.04 -5.43
CA GLU A 440 39.21 53.37 -4.78
C GLU A 440 39.02 53.40 -3.25
N THR A 441 39.03 52.29 -2.50
CA THR A 441 38.80 52.38 -1.03
C THR A 441 39.66 51.52 -0.08
N ALA A 442 40.80 50.97 -0.50
CA ALA A 442 41.65 50.16 0.40
C ALA A 442 43.08 50.71 0.58
N ALA A 443 43.21 51.99 0.93
CA ALA A 443 44.46 52.58 1.40
C ALA A 443 44.45 52.79 2.93
N ALA A 444 44.19 51.75 3.73
CA ALA A 444 44.51 51.76 5.17
C ALA A 444 44.28 50.39 5.84
N ALA A 445 45.29 49.50 5.81
CA ALA A 445 45.73 48.68 6.95
C ALA A 445 46.67 47.58 6.44
N GLY A 446 47.96 47.68 6.79
CA GLY A 446 48.92 46.61 6.52
C GLY A 446 48.69 45.44 7.46
N VAL A 447 48.16 44.34 6.95
CA VAL A 447 48.22 43.02 7.54
C VAL A 447 48.73 42.06 6.46
N ALA A 448 49.64 41.17 6.84
CA ALA A 448 50.43 40.36 5.91
C ALA A 448 49.54 39.38 5.11
N ALA A 449 49.51 39.57 3.80
CA ALA A 449 48.68 38.80 2.88
C ALA A 449 49.04 37.30 2.79
N ASP A 450 50.26 36.91 3.18
CA ASP A 450 50.72 35.51 3.06
C ASP A 450 50.10 34.57 4.12
N GLU A 451 49.66 35.09 5.26
CA GLU A 451 49.02 34.27 6.31
C GLU A 451 47.53 34.05 6.04
N THR A 452 46.86 35.01 5.39
CA THR A 452 45.46 34.90 5.00
C THR A 452 45.28 33.96 3.81
N VAL A 453 46.21 33.96 2.84
CA VAL A 453 46.16 33.03 1.69
C VAL A 453 46.43 31.59 2.13
N ALA A 454 47.40 31.35 3.01
CA ALA A 454 47.64 30.02 3.55
C ALA A 454 46.45 29.48 4.38
N ARG A 455 45.71 30.37 5.05
CA ARG A 455 44.49 30.02 5.80
C ARG A 455 43.29 29.77 4.88
N ILE A 456 43.21 30.44 3.73
CA ILE A 456 42.17 30.20 2.73
C ILE A 456 42.45 28.89 1.98
N ASP A 457 43.70 28.61 1.62
CA ASP A 457 44.08 27.33 1.00
C ASP A 457 43.89 26.14 1.95
N GLN A 458 43.99 26.36 3.27
CA GLN A 458 43.72 25.31 4.27
C GLN A 458 42.22 25.09 4.48
N VAL A 459 41.39 26.14 4.46
CA VAL A 459 39.92 25.99 4.52
C VAL A 459 39.38 25.34 3.23
N LEU A 460 39.92 25.69 2.06
CA LEU A 460 39.52 25.08 0.78
C LEU A 460 40.04 23.66 0.57
N ALA A 461 41.03 23.20 1.32
CA ALA A 461 41.53 21.83 1.27
C ALA A 461 40.78 20.90 2.23
N ASP A 462 40.15 21.45 3.29
CA ASP A 462 39.36 20.68 4.25
C ASP A 462 37.88 20.55 3.78
N ASP A 463 37.39 21.43 2.90
CA ASP A 463 36.01 21.40 2.35
C ASP A 463 35.86 20.57 1.03
N ALA A 464 36.92 19.92 0.55
CA ALA A 464 36.92 19.31 -0.80
C ALA A 464 36.55 17.81 -0.87
N ASP A 465 36.29 17.14 0.26
CA ASP A 465 36.06 15.68 0.32
C ASP A 465 34.67 15.27 0.84
N GLY A 466 33.66 16.17 0.81
CA GLY A 466 32.33 15.84 1.33
C GLY A 466 31.22 16.69 0.76
N ASP A 467 30.97 16.62 -0.55
CA ASP A 467 29.63 16.90 -1.08
C ASP A 467 28.72 15.77 -0.57
N VAL A 468 28.23 15.91 0.67
CA VAL A 468 27.05 15.21 1.15
C VAL A 468 25.93 15.72 0.25
N SER A 469 25.34 14.84 -0.55
CA SER A 469 24.25 15.24 -1.43
C SER A 469 23.14 15.90 -0.61
N GLU A 470 22.34 16.77 -1.22
CA GLU A 470 21.18 17.38 -0.54
C GLU A 470 20.24 16.30 0.01
N GLU A 471 20.15 15.17 -0.70
CA GLU A 471 19.48 13.93 -0.27
C GLU A 471 20.13 13.32 0.99
N ASP A 472 21.45 13.12 1.02
CA ASP A 472 22.13 12.60 2.21
C ASP A 472 21.98 13.55 3.42
N ALA A 473 21.86 14.86 3.19
CA ALA A 473 21.64 15.84 4.25
C ALA A 473 20.20 15.82 4.78
N GLU A 474 19.21 15.62 3.90
CA GLU A 474 17.80 15.44 4.27
C GLU A 474 17.60 14.11 5.02
N ASP A 475 18.20 13.03 4.54
CA ASP A 475 18.19 11.73 5.21
C ASP A 475 18.85 11.79 6.58
N GLN A 476 20.00 12.46 6.69
CA GLN A 476 20.65 12.70 7.99
C GLN A 476 19.76 13.53 8.92
N TYR A 477 19.03 14.51 8.40
CA TYR A 477 18.10 15.32 9.19
C TYR A 477 16.91 14.49 9.68
N ILE A 478 16.31 13.66 8.82
CA ILE A 478 15.20 12.76 9.16
C ILE A 478 15.68 11.73 10.20
N GLU A 479 16.85 11.12 10.01
CA GLU A 479 17.41 10.16 10.95
C GLU A 479 17.73 10.82 12.30
N GLN A 480 18.31 12.03 12.30
CA GLN A 480 18.58 12.79 13.51
C GLN A 480 17.29 13.15 14.25
N ARG A 481 16.22 13.52 13.52
CA ARG A 481 14.91 13.82 14.10
C ARG A 481 14.26 12.58 14.69
N ARG A 482 14.30 11.43 13.98
CA ARG A 482 13.84 10.12 14.49
C ARG A 482 14.62 9.68 15.74
N ALA A 483 15.93 9.88 15.76
CA ALA A 483 16.78 9.57 16.92
C ALA A 483 16.45 10.47 18.11
N SER A 484 16.22 11.77 17.87
CA SER A 484 15.79 12.72 18.92
C SER A 484 14.43 12.33 19.52
N LEU A 485 13.45 11.99 18.69
CA LEU A 485 12.13 11.55 19.15
C LEU A 485 12.22 10.23 19.93
N ARG A 486 13.01 9.25 19.47
CA ARG A 486 13.27 8.01 20.20
C ARG A 486 13.89 8.27 21.58
N ALA A 487 14.81 9.23 21.68
CA ALA A 487 15.43 9.60 22.96
C ALA A 487 14.44 10.31 23.91
N GLU A 488 13.56 11.16 23.38
CA GLU A 488 12.49 11.82 24.13
C GLU A 488 11.46 10.81 24.66
N LEU A 489 11.00 9.88 23.81
CA LEU A 489 10.10 8.80 24.20
C LEU A 489 10.70 7.90 25.28
N ALA A 490 11.98 7.52 25.14
CA ALA A 490 12.67 6.73 26.14
C ALA A 490 12.77 7.47 27.49
N ALA A 491 13.08 8.78 27.47
CA ALA A 491 13.13 9.59 28.68
C ALA A 491 11.75 9.75 29.34
N ALA A 492 10.69 9.92 28.55
CA ALA A 492 9.31 9.95 29.02
C ALA A 492 8.89 8.61 29.64
N ALA A 493 9.22 7.50 28.98
CA ALA A 493 8.93 6.14 29.46
C ALA A 493 9.65 5.85 30.78
N ASP A 494 10.92 6.22 30.91
CA ASP A 494 11.72 6.05 32.14
C ASP A 494 11.19 6.91 33.30
N GLY A 495 10.63 8.08 33.00
CA GLY A 495 9.97 8.96 33.97
C GLY A 495 8.61 8.44 34.46
N MET A 496 8.00 7.49 33.74
CA MET A 496 6.64 7.02 33.96
C MET A 496 6.60 5.76 34.86
N THR A 497 5.67 5.75 35.83
CA THR A 497 5.42 4.52 36.60
C THR A 497 4.60 3.52 35.79
N VAL A 498 4.68 2.22 36.13
CA VAL A 498 3.88 1.18 35.44
C VAL A 498 2.37 1.44 35.63
N GLU A 499 1.97 1.96 36.79
CA GLU A 499 0.58 2.35 37.04
C GLU A 499 0.13 3.53 36.20
N ASP A 500 0.99 4.55 36.02
CA ASP A 500 0.71 5.72 35.17
C ASP A 500 0.63 5.29 33.69
N ALA A 501 1.56 4.46 33.24
CA ALA A 501 1.54 3.90 31.89
C ALA A 501 0.26 3.11 31.60
N ARG A 502 -0.20 2.28 32.54
CA ARG A 502 -1.50 1.60 32.43
C ARG A 502 -2.69 2.57 32.44
N ALA A 503 -2.56 3.72 33.08
CA ALA A 503 -3.62 4.73 33.11
C ALA A 503 -3.73 5.46 31.77
N ILE A 504 -2.60 5.88 31.21
CA ILE A 504 -2.53 6.53 29.89
C ILE A 504 -3.05 5.60 28.80
N VAL A 505 -2.60 4.35 28.74
CA VAL A 505 -3.11 3.40 27.72
C VAL A 505 -4.62 3.16 27.86
N ARG A 506 -5.15 3.05 29.07
CA ARG A 506 -6.62 2.93 29.27
C ARG A 506 -7.39 4.19 28.89
N GLU A 507 -6.78 5.36 29.03
CA GLU A 507 -7.35 6.63 28.60
C GLU A 507 -7.37 6.71 27.08
N ALA A 508 -6.25 6.34 26.43
CA ALA A 508 -6.14 6.24 24.97
C ALA A 508 -7.17 5.26 24.38
N ASP A 509 -7.27 4.03 24.91
CA ASP A 509 -8.26 3.05 24.46
C ASP A 509 -9.70 3.59 24.60
N GLY A 510 -9.99 4.30 25.70
CA GLY A 510 -11.30 4.90 25.94
C GLY A 510 -11.63 6.08 25.01
N LEU A 511 -10.60 6.80 24.56
CA LEU A 511 -10.73 7.87 23.56
C LEU A 511 -10.90 7.29 22.15
N GLU A 512 -10.17 6.24 21.79
CA GLU A 512 -10.29 5.54 20.51
C GLU A 512 -11.68 4.88 20.35
N ASP A 513 -12.18 4.23 21.41
CA ASP A 513 -13.55 3.72 21.50
C ASP A 513 -14.60 4.84 21.33
N HIS A 514 -14.30 6.04 21.84
CA HIS A 514 -15.18 7.18 21.70
C HIS A 514 -15.15 7.74 20.28
N LEU A 515 -13.97 7.96 19.71
CA LEU A 515 -13.79 8.50 18.35
C LEU A 515 -14.43 7.58 17.31
N SER A 516 -14.25 6.26 17.43
CA SER A 516 -14.86 5.27 16.53
C SER A 516 -16.38 5.16 16.64
N SER A 517 -16.98 5.57 17.77
CA SER A 517 -18.42 5.48 18.00
C SER A 517 -19.17 6.82 18.00
N CYS A 518 -18.44 7.94 17.97
CA CYS A 518 -19.04 9.27 18.01
C CYS A 518 -19.53 9.67 16.62
N SER A 519 -20.85 9.82 16.49
CA SER A 519 -21.49 10.33 15.26
C SER A 519 -21.72 11.85 15.29
N GLN A 520 -21.27 12.54 16.34
CA GLN A 520 -21.33 14.00 16.41
C GLN A 520 -20.11 14.57 15.68
N ASP A 521 -20.32 15.68 14.98
CA ASP A 521 -19.23 16.48 14.43
C ASP A 521 -18.20 16.80 15.53
N VAL A 522 -16.91 16.76 15.18
CA VAL A 522 -15.79 16.88 16.15
C VAL A 522 -15.92 18.16 16.97
N SER A 523 -16.34 19.27 16.33
CA SER A 523 -16.57 20.56 16.97
C SER A 523 -17.74 20.57 17.98
N GLN A 524 -18.66 19.61 17.89
CA GLN A 524 -19.84 19.50 18.72
C GLN A 524 -19.72 18.47 19.84
N CYS A 525 -18.82 17.50 19.69
CA CYS A 525 -18.49 16.58 20.77
C CYS A 525 -17.40 17.19 21.66
N SER A 526 -17.72 17.44 22.93
CA SER A 526 -16.73 17.97 23.88
C SER A 526 -15.51 17.06 24.08
N THR A 527 -15.67 15.75 23.88
CA THR A 527 -14.56 14.79 23.96
C THR A 527 -13.70 14.85 22.69
N CYS A 528 -14.33 14.83 21.51
CA CYS A 528 -13.59 14.89 20.24
C CYS A 528 -12.91 16.25 20.05
N SER A 529 -13.61 17.37 20.30
CA SER A 529 -13.02 18.72 20.22
C SER A 529 -11.91 18.96 21.25
N GLN A 530 -11.99 18.35 22.44
CA GLN A 530 -10.90 18.43 23.40
C GLN A 530 -9.66 17.69 22.88
N GLN A 531 -9.82 16.60 22.13
CA GLN A 531 -8.72 15.85 21.53
C GLN A 531 -8.18 16.49 20.25
N GLU A 532 -9.03 17.10 19.42
CA GLU A 532 -8.61 17.81 18.21
C GLU A 532 -7.83 19.11 18.55
N HIS A 533 -8.25 19.83 19.60
CA HIS A 533 -7.51 21.00 20.10
C HIS A 533 -6.29 20.64 20.95
N GLU A 534 -6.21 19.39 21.38
CA GLU A 534 -5.04 18.81 22.02
C GLU A 534 -4.32 17.93 20.97
N THR A 535 -3.73 18.56 19.94
CA THR A 535 -2.48 18.11 19.26
C THR A 535 -1.31 18.01 20.25
N SER A 536 -1.62 17.52 21.43
CA SER A 536 -0.83 17.49 22.62
C SER A 536 0.11 16.32 22.55
N ASP A 537 1.20 16.46 23.29
CA ASP A 537 2.15 15.40 23.62
C ASP A 537 1.47 14.08 24.06
N PHE A 538 0.15 14.04 24.32
CA PHE A 538 -0.59 12.83 24.66
C PHE A 538 -0.45 11.71 23.62
N TRP A 539 -0.84 11.93 22.36
CA TRP A 539 -0.83 10.88 21.34
C TRP A 539 0.58 10.61 20.79
N THR A 540 1.42 11.64 20.70
CA THR A 540 2.76 11.58 20.09
C THR A 540 3.85 11.17 21.09
N VAL A 541 3.70 11.50 22.38
CA VAL A 541 4.72 11.25 23.41
C VAL A 541 4.20 10.32 24.52
N ASP A 542 3.10 10.67 25.18
CA ASP A 542 2.64 9.96 26.39
C ASP A 542 2.18 8.53 26.08
N VAL A 543 1.40 8.32 25.01
CA VAL A 543 0.89 6.99 24.63
C VAL A 543 2.04 6.05 24.20
N PRO A 544 2.95 6.44 23.27
CA PRO A 544 4.10 5.60 22.93
C PRO A 544 5.03 5.36 24.12
N ALA A 545 5.32 6.37 24.94
CA ALA A 545 6.13 6.22 26.16
C ALA A 545 5.47 5.27 27.17
N ALA A 546 4.15 5.35 27.35
CA ALA A 546 3.40 4.43 28.19
C ALA A 546 3.48 2.99 27.68
N ARG A 547 3.27 2.77 26.37
CA ARG A 547 3.39 1.44 25.75
C ARG A 547 4.81 0.88 25.92
N GLN A 548 5.85 1.68 25.66
CA GLN A 548 7.24 1.29 25.86
C GLN A 548 7.51 0.91 27.33
N ARG A 549 6.99 1.68 28.28
CA ARG A 549 7.14 1.40 29.72
C ARG A 549 6.49 0.08 30.13
N LEU A 550 5.33 -0.26 29.57
CA LEU A 550 4.66 -1.54 29.83
C LEU A 550 5.41 -2.72 29.24
N ALA A 551 6.00 -2.57 28.04
CA ALA A 551 6.83 -3.60 27.43
C ALA A 551 8.07 -3.90 28.28
N SER A 552 8.82 -2.87 28.71
CA SER A 552 10.00 -3.07 29.57
C SER A 552 9.66 -3.69 30.93
N ALA A 553 8.48 -3.38 31.48
CA ALA A 553 8.02 -4.01 32.72
C ALA A 553 7.68 -5.50 32.52
N ALA A 554 7.08 -5.86 31.38
CA ALA A 554 6.79 -7.25 31.03
C ALA A 554 8.07 -8.09 30.87
N ASP A 555 9.10 -7.54 30.22
CA ASP A 555 10.40 -8.21 30.06
C ASP A 555 11.12 -8.40 31.40
N THR A 556 10.99 -7.43 32.31
CA THR A 556 11.56 -7.55 33.65
C THR A 556 10.87 -8.66 34.45
N ASP A 557 9.54 -8.76 34.37
CA ASP A 557 8.77 -9.82 35.03
C ASP A 557 9.07 -11.21 34.41
N GLN A 558 9.22 -11.31 33.09
CA GLN A 558 9.57 -12.57 32.41
C GLN A 558 10.98 -13.04 32.80
N ASN A 559 11.94 -12.12 32.92
CA ASN A 559 13.31 -12.45 33.32
C ASN A 559 13.40 -12.86 34.80
N ASP A 560 12.60 -12.26 35.69
CA ASP A 560 12.60 -12.62 37.13
C ASP A 560 11.89 -13.97 37.39
N VAL A 561 10.86 -14.31 36.60
CA VAL A 561 10.17 -15.61 36.66
C VAL A 561 11.04 -16.73 36.05
N SER A 562 11.76 -16.45 34.96
CA SER A 562 12.64 -17.41 34.29
C SER A 562 13.82 -17.87 35.14
N ALA A 563 14.23 -17.07 36.14
CA ALA A 563 15.32 -17.43 37.05
C ALA A 563 14.92 -18.47 38.13
N SER A 564 13.62 -18.79 38.30
CA SER A 564 13.13 -19.53 39.47
C SER A 564 12.34 -20.83 39.19
N VAL A 565 11.99 -21.12 37.93
CA VAL A 565 11.17 -22.29 37.57
C VAL A 565 11.99 -23.23 36.68
N GLU A 566 12.29 -24.44 37.16
CA GLU A 566 12.90 -25.48 36.32
C GLU A 566 11.97 -25.75 35.11
N PRO A 567 12.48 -25.71 33.87
CA PRO A 567 11.64 -25.84 32.68
C PRO A 567 10.92 -27.18 32.69
N VAL A 568 9.61 -27.14 32.44
CA VAL A 568 8.78 -28.35 32.32
C VAL A 568 9.23 -29.11 31.08
N THR A 569 9.91 -30.24 31.28
CA THR A 569 10.44 -31.05 30.18
C THR A 569 9.40 -32.06 29.70
N ARG A 570 9.53 -32.50 28.45
CA ARG A 570 8.76 -33.63 27.91
C ARG A 570 8.77 -34.84 28.85
N ASP A 571 9.93 -35.13 29.45
CA ASP A 571 10.09 -36.26 30.36
C ASP A 571 9.29 -36.05 31.64
N SER A 572 9.26 -34.83 32.20
CA SER A 572 8.45 -34.54 33.40
C SER A 572 6.94 -34.67 33.13
N ILE A 573 6.45 -34.22 31.97
CA ILE A 573 5.04 -34.36 31.56
C ILE A 573 4.69 -35.84 31.38
N THR A 574 5.57 -36.62 30.74
CA THR A 574 5.35 -38.05 30.49
C THR A 574 5.36 -38.86 31.80
N ASP A 575 6.29 -38.56 32.70
CA ASP A 575 6.36 -39.18 34.03
C ASP A 575 5.12 -38.83 34.86
N ARG A 576 4.66 -37.58 34.80
CA ARG A 576 3.46 -37.13 35.50
C ARG A 576 2.19 -37.82 34.98
N PHE A 577 2.07 -38.00 33.67
CA PHE A 577 0.97 -38.77 33.09
C PHE A 577 0.97 -40.22 33.57
N ALA A 578 2.14 -40.87 33.58
CA ALA A 578 2.27 -42.24 34.07
C ALA A 578 1.88 -42.35 35.56
N GLU A 579 2.25 -41.37 36.39
CA GLU A 579 1.86 -41.29 37.80
C GLU A 579 0.35 -41.15 37.97
N LEU A 580 -0.29 -40.24 37.23
CA LEU A 580 -1.74 -40.02 37.28
C LEU A 580 -2.52 -41.26 36.80
N ARG A 581 -2.04 -41.92 35.74
CA ARG A 581 -2.60 -43.19 35.26
C ARG A 581 -2.47 -44.30 36.30
N ALA A 582 -1.33 -44.40 36.98
CA ALA A 582 -1.12 -45.36 38.06
C ALA A 582 -2.03 -45.08 39.27
N ALA A 583 -2.39 -43.82 39.51
CA ALA A 583 -3.35 -43.41 40.53
C ALA A 583 -4.82 -43.69 40.16
N GLY A 584 -5.09 -44.15 38.92
CA GLY A 584 -6.42 -44.51 38.44
C GLY A 584 -7.19 -43.36 37.79
N ALA A 585 -6.52 -42.26 37.44
CA ALA A 585 -7.13 -41.24 36.59
C ALA A 585 -7.50 -41.81 35.22
N ASP A 586 -8.63 -41.36 34.69
CA ASP A 586 -8.97 -41.67 33.30
C ASP A 586 -7.94 -41.01 32.36
N PRO A 587 -7.69 -41.60 31.18
CA PRO A 587 -6.60 -41.14 30.33
C PRO A 587 -6.71 -39.67 29.92
N SER A 588 -7.90 -39.14 29.66
CA SER A 588 -8.08 -37.76 29.21
C SER A 588 -7.83 -36.75 30.33
N SER A 589 -8.35 -37.01 31.54
CA SER A 589 -8.05 -36.18 32.70
C SER A 589 -6.57 -36.26 33.06
N ALA A 590 -5.96 -37.45 33.02
CA ALA A 590 -4.53 -37.62 33.26
C ALA A 590 -3.67 -36.85 32.27
N ALA A 591 -4.05 -36.82 30.99
CA ALA A 591 -3.34 -36.10 29.94
C ALA A 591 -3.39 -34.58 30.16
N ARG A 592 -4.59 -34.05 30.45
CA ARG A 592 -4.80 -32.62 30.71
C ARG A 592 -4.07 -32.17 31.98
N ASP A 593 -4.16 -32.94 33.06
CA ASP A 593 -3.49 -32.63 34.33
C ASP A 593 -1.97 -32.75 34.24
N ALA A 594 -1.44 -33.67 33.43
CA ALA A 594 0.00 -33.83 33.23
C ALA A 594 0.62 -32.67 32.43
N ALA A 595 -0.13 -32.07 31.50
CA ALA A 595 0.32 -30.96 30.66
C ALA A 595 -0.10 -29.57 31.20
N ALA A 596 -0.80 -29.50 32.34
CA ALA A 596 -1.31 -28.25 32.91
C ALA A 596 -0.20 -27.21 33.20
N GLU A 597 1.00 -27.67 33.53
CA GLU A 597 2.14 -26.80 33.86
C GLU A 597 2.94 -26.36 32.62
N SER A 598 2.65 -26.90 31.43
CA SER A 598 3.42 -26.62 30.21
C SER A 598 2.80 -25.57 29.27
N GLY A 599 1.68 -24.95 29.65
CA GLY A 599 0.96 -23.97 28.82
C GLY A 599 0.23 -24.55 27.59
N VAL A 600 0.59 -25.75 27.14
CA VAL A 600 0.02 -26.45 25.97
C VAL A 600 -0.99 -27.56 26.36
N ALA A 601 -1.59 -27.46 27.54
CA ALA A 601 -2.42 -28.52 28.12
C ALA A 601 -3.62 -28.91 27.24
N ASP A 602 -4.29 -27.90 26.67
CA ASP A 602 -5.48 -28.12 25.84
C ASP A 602 -5.14 -28.73 24.48
N ALA A 603 -4.05 -28.26 23.84
CA ALA A 603 -3.57 -28.82 22.56
C ALA A 603 -3.13 -30.29 22.71
N VAL A 604 -2.36 -30.60 23.76
CA VAL A 604 -1.97 -31.99 24.08
C VAL A 604 -3.20 -32.84 24.37
N ALA A 605 -4.17 -32.33 25.13
CA ALA A 605 -5.39 -33.07 25.46
C ALA A 605 -6.27 -33.34 24.23
N GLU A 606 -6.46 -32.35 23.36
CA GLU A 606 -7.29 -32.50 22.16
C GLU A 606 -6.67 -33.51 21.18
N ARG A 607 -5.36 -33.38 20.91
CA ARG A 607 -4.65 -34.31 20.03
C ARG A 607 -4.63 -35.72 20.60
N PHE A 608 -4.44 -35.84 21.92
CA PHE A 608 -4.52 -37.09 22.63
C PHE A 608 -5.90 -37.76 22.47
N GLU A 609 -7.00 -37.03 22.64
CA GLU A 609 -8.36 -37.54 22.46
C GLU A 609 -8.63 -37.98 21.02
N ARG A 610 -8.13 -37.23 20.03
CA ARG A 610 -8.22 -37.59 18.61
C ARG A 610 -7.53 -38.92 18.31
N MET A 611 -6.35 -39.16 18.88
CA MET A 611 -5.63 -40.44 18.72
C MET A 611 -6.27 -41.59 19.50
N LEU A 612 -6.88 -41.33 20.66
CA LEU A 612 -7.68 -42.34 21.34
C LEU A 612 -8.88 -42.79 20.49
N ALA A 613 -9.52 -41.85 19.79
CA ALA A 613 -10.66 -42.15 18.93
C ALA A 613 -10.32 -43.09 17.76
N THR A 614 -9.05 -43.11 17.31
CA THR A 614 -8.57 -44.05 16.27
C THR A 614 -8.15 -45.42 16.82
N GLY A 615 -8.25 -45.62 18.14
CA GLY A 615 -7.92 -46.88 18.81
C GLY A 615 -6.45 -47.03 19.21
N VAL A 616 -5.65 -45.94 19.17
CA VAL A 616 -4.26 -45.95 19.64
C VAL A 616 -4.24 -46.14 21.17
N PRO A 617 -3.36 -46.99 21.72
CA PRO A 617 -3.21 -47.14 23.17
C PRO A 617 -2.83 -45.82 23.84
N ALA A 618 -3.44 -45.52 25.00
CA ALA A 618 -3.28 -44.24 25.69
C ALA A 618 -1.81 -43.83 25.92
N ASP A 619 -0.93 -44.73 26.34
CA ASP A 619 0.46 -44.34 26.62
C ASP A 619 1.23 -43.94 25.34
N LEU A 620 0.90 -44.55 24.20
CA LEU A 620 1.46 -44.19 22.89
C LEU A 620 0.83 -42.91 22.34
N ALA A 621 -0.49 -42.76 22.48
CA ALA A 621 -1.20 -41.55 22.09
C ALA A 621 -0.67 -40.35 22.88
N PHE A 622 -0.50 -40.47 24.19
CA PHE A 622 0.00 -39.35 25.01
C PHE A 622 1.44 -39.01 24.67
N GLY A 623 2.32 -40.02 24.57
CA GLY A 623 3.70 -39.83 24.18
C GLY A 623 3.84 -39.14 22.82
N ALA A 624 2.97 -39.46 21.85
CA ALA A 624 2.92 -38.81 20.54
C ALA A 624 2.33 -37.40 20.58
N ALA A 625 1.30 -37.15 21.40
CA ALA A 625 0.70 -35.82 21.58
C ALA A 625 1.72 -34.85 22.18
N VAL A 626 2.36 -35.24 23.29
CA VAL A 626 3.44 -34.45 23.91
C VAL A 626 4.61 -34.27 22.95
N SER A 627 4.96 -35.29 22.17
CA SER A 627 6.02 -35.20 21.16
C SER A 627 5.75 -34.14 20.10
N ALA A 628 4.47 -33.99 19.70
CA ALA A 628 4.06 -33.08 18.65
C ALA A 628 3.95 -31.64 19.16
N GLU A 629 3.47 -31.46 20.40
CA GLU A 629 3.14 -30.14 20.93
C GLU A 629 4.21 -29.54 21.85
N VAL A 630 5.14 -30.34 22.39
CA VAL A 630 6.20 -29.88 23.33
C VAL A 630 7.57 -29.78 22.65
N GLN A 631 7.66 -29.89 21.31
CA GLN A 631 8.91 -29.62 20.60
C GLN A 631 9.08 -28.12 20.36
N ASN A 632 10.10 -27.56 21.04
CA ASN A 632 10.76 -26.26 20.84
C ASN A 632 9.82 -25.07 20.59
N PRO A 633 9.75 -24.02 21.44
CA PRO A 633 8.84 -22.89 21.22
C PRO A 633 8.97 -22.24 19.83
N VAL A 634 10.15 -22.30 19.20
CA VAL A 634 10.40 -21.86 17.81
C VAL A 634 9.71 -22.75 16.76
N LEU A 635 9.52 -24.05 17.04
CA LEU A 635 8.76 -24.98 16.18
C LEU A 635 7.26 -25.01 16.49
N ALA A 636 6.79 -24.52 17.63
CA ALA A 636 5.37 -24.41 17.93
C ALA A 636 4.66 -23.39 17.02
N GLN A 637 5.37 -22.30 16.67
CA GLN A 637 4.92 -21.32 15.67
C GLN A 637 4.92 -21.96 14.26
N ALA A 638 5.98 -22.70 13.90
CA ALA A 638 6.04 -23.46 12.64
C ALA A 638 5.01 -24.62 12.57
N ALA A 639 4.61 -25.21 13.69
CA ALA A 639 3.61 -26.28 13.76
C ALA A 639 2.17 -25.73 13.65
N ALA A 640 1.91 -24.51 14.10
CA ALA A 640 0.66 -23.80 13.84
C ALA A 640 0.50 -23.47 12.34
N THR A 641 1.60 -23.11 11.66
CA THR A 641 1.64 -22.93 10.20
C THR A 641 1.52 -24.27 9.47
N ARG A 642 2.22 -25.33 9.92
CA ARG A 642 2.11 -26.68 9.34
C ARG A 642 0.76 -27.35 9.59
N GLY A 643 0.06 -27.00 10.67
CA GLY A 643 -1.31 -27.42 10.95
C GLY A 643 -2.28 -26.91 9.89
N ARG A 644 -2.13 -25.65 9.47
CA ARG A 644 -2.88 -25.08 8.33
C ARG A 644 -2.57 -25.80 7.03
N VAL A 645 -1.30 -26.08 6.74
CA VAL A 645 -0.88 -26.86 5.55
C VAL A 645 -1.45 -28.28 5.55
N ILE A 646 -1.51 -28.94 6.71
CA ILE A 646 -2.11 -30.29 6.81
C ILE A 646 -3.64 -30.22 6.65
N ASP A 647 -4.31 -29.20 7.20
CA ASP A 647 -5.75 -29.04 7.04
C ASP A 647 -6.12 -28.68 5.58
N GLU A 648 -5.29 -27.88 4.91
CA GLU A 648 -5.39 -27.59 3.47
C GLU A 648 -5.12 -28.82 2.62
N GLN A 649 -4.11 -29.63 2.97
CA GLN A 649 -3.82 -30.89 2.29
C GLN A 649 -4.96 -31.91 2.49
N ILE A 650 -5.53 -32.01 3.69
CA ILE A 650 -6.71 -32.85 3.95
C ILE A 650 -7.93 -32.33 3.18
N ALA A 651 -8.11 -31.01 3.09
CA ALA A 651 -9.18 -30.41 2.30
C ALA A 651 -8.99 -30.67 0.79
N ALA A 652 -7.76 -30.59 0.29
CA ALA A 652 -7.41 -30.90 -1.10
C ALA A 652 -7.60 -32.40 -1.42
N GLU A 653 -7.16 -33.30 -0.53
CA GLU A 653 -7.40 -34.74 -0.66
C GLU A 653 -8.90 -35.08 -0.61
N ALA A 654 -9.66 -34.42 0.26
CA ALA A 654 -11.10 -34.58 0.32
C ALA A 654 -11.80 -34.04 -0.94
N ALA A 655 -11.33 -32.92 -1.51
CA ALA A 655 -11.82 -32.36 -2.76
C ALA A 655 -11.51 -33.29 -3.95
N ALA A 656 -10.30 -33.86 -4.00
CA ALA A 656 -9.89 -34.85 -5.00
C ALA A 656 -10.72 -36.13 -4.90
N ALA A 657 -10.95 -36.65 -3.69
CA ALA A 657 -11.80 -37.82 -3.45
C ALA A 657 -13.26 -37.57 -3.87
N ASN A 658 -13.83 -36.40 -3.54
CA ASN A 658 -15.17 -36.01 -3.98
C ASN A 658 -15.26 -35.88 -5.51
N THR A 659 -14.22 -35.37 -6.15
CA THR A 659 -14.14 -35.27 -7.61
C THR A 659 -14.07 -36.64 -8.28
N ALA A 660 -13.28 -37.56 -7.73
CA ALA A 660 -13.21 -38.94 -8.18
C ALA A 660 -14.56 -39.66 -8.05
N LEU A 661 -15.29 -39.44 -6.95
CA LEU A 661 -16.64 -39.99 -6.74
C LEU A 661 -17.64 -39.47 -7.77
N ARG A 662 -17.68 -38.15 -8.04
CA ARG A 662 -18.55 -37.58 -9.09
C ARG A 662 -18.23 -38.13 -10.47
N LYS A 663 -16.93 -38.31 -10.79
CA LYS A 663 -16.49 -38.93 -12.04
C LYS A 663 -16.95 -40.40 -12.12
N ALA A 664 -16.83 -41.17 -11.04
CA ALA A 664 -17.30 -42.54 -10.98
C ALA A 664 -18.82 -42.64 -11.20
N ASP A 665 -19.62 -41.76 -10.59
CA ASP A 665 -21.07 -41.72 -10.79
C ASP A 665 -21.44 -41.41 -12.25
N ALA A 666 -20.79 -40.43 -12.86
CA ALA A 666 -21.02 -40.08 -14.27
C ALA A 666 -20.63 -41.23 -15.22
N VAL A 667 -19.52 -41.92 -14.94
CA VAL A 667 -19.11 -43.13 -15.69
C VAL A 667 -20.13 -44.26 -15.47
N ALA A 668 -20.62 -44.47 -14.26
CA ALA A 668 -21.61 -45.50 -13.96
C ALA A 668 -22.92 -45.27 -14.74
N ASP A 669 -23.38 -44.02 -14.84
CA ASP A 669 -24.58 -43.67 -15.60
C ASP A 669 -24.37 -43.84 -17.12
N ALA A 670 -23.20 -43.49 -17.63
CA ALA A 670 -22.83 -43.77 -19.03
C ALA A 670 -22.77 -45.26 -19.34
N VAL A 671 -22.22 -46.08 -18.42
CA VAL A 671 -22.16 -47.54 -18.55
C VAL A 671 -23.57 -48.16 -18.49
N LYS A 672 -24.49 -47.64 -17.67
CA LYS A 672 -25.91 -48.04 -17.69
C LYS A 672 -26.55 -47.73 -19.05
N GLY A 673 -26.28 -46.56 -19.61
CA GLY A 673 -26.71 -46.18 -20.96
C GLY A 673 -26.19 -47.17 -22.01
N TYR A 674 -24.89 -47.46 -21.98
CA TYR A 674 -24.24 -48.46 -22.82
C TYR A 674 -24.89 -49.85 -22.69
N ALA A 675 -25.14 -50.32 -21.47
CA ALA A 675 -25.79 -51.61 -21.22
C ALA A 675 -27.18 -51.69 -21.86
N GLY A 676 -27.99 -50.63 -21.74
CA GLY A 676 -29.31 -50.57 -22.37
C GLY A 676 -29.28 -50.65 -23.90
N TRP A 677 -28.26 -50.04 -24.53
CA TRP A 677 -28.04 -50.14 -25.98
C TRP A 677 -27.62 -51.54 -26.40
N VAL A 678 -26.67 -52.16 -25.68
CA VAL A 678 -26.20 -53.52 -25.97
C VAL A 678 -27.31 -54.55 -25.79
N ASP A 679 -28.12 -54.43 -24.73
CA ASP A 679 -29.27 -55.31 -24.50
C ASP A 679 -30.35 -55.16 -25.58
N SER A 680 -30.41 -53.99 -26.23
CA SER A 680 -31.27 -53.73 -27.40
C SER A 680 -30.69 -54.30 -28.71
N GLY A 681 -29.53 -54.95 -28.66
CA GLY A 681 -28.83 -55.53 -29.81
C GLY A 681 -28.03 -54.52 -30.63
N ALA A 682 -27.72 -53.35 -30.08
CA ALA A 682 -26.83 -52.39 -30.73
C ALA A 682 -25.39 -52.91 -30.75
N ASP A 683 -24.65 -52.51 -31.78
CA ASP A 683 -23.21 -52.74 -31.88
C ASP A 683 -22.48 -52.03 -30.70
N PRO A 684 -21.58 -52.71 -29.96
CA PRO A 684 -20.91 -52.14 -28.79
C PRO A 684 -20.15 -50.84 -29.06
N ASP A 685 -19.47 -50.73 -30.20
CA ASP A 685 -18.70 -49.52 -30.55
C ASP A 685 -19.63 -48.36 -30.90
N LYS A 686 -20.81 -48.66 -31.43
CA LYS A 686 -21.86 -47.67 -31.64
C LYS A 686 -22.56 -47.27 -30.33
N ALA A 687 -22.77 -48.23 -29.42
CA ALA A 687 -23.37 -47.99 -28.12
C ALA A 687 -22.50 -47.05 -27.29
N LEU A 688 -21.19 -47.29 -27.25
CA LEU A 688 -20.20 -46.43 -26.57
C LEU A 688 -20.29 -44.98 -27.03
N ARG A 689 -20.22 -44.76 -28.35
CA ARG A 689 -20.34 -43.42 -28.97
C ARG A 689 -21.69 -42.75 -28.76
N SER A 690 -22.74 -43.51 -28.44
CA SER A 690 -24.11 -42.99 -28.29
C SER A 690 -24.50 -42.72 -26.83
N THR A 691 -23.59 -42.94 -25.87
CA THR A 691 -23.86 -42.67 -24.45
C THR A 691 -23.98 -41.18 -24.13
N GLY A 692 -23.43 -40.30 -24.99
CA GLY A 692 -23.39 -38.86 -24.74
C GLY A 692 -22.45 -38.48 -23.59
N PHE A 693 -21.55 -39.37 -23.19
CA PHE A 693 -20.55 -39.09 -22.16
C PHE A 693 -19.48 -38.13 -22.72
N ASN A 694 -19.42 -36.93 -22.15
CA ASN A 694 -18.47 -35.89 -22.55
C ASN A 694 -17.09 -36.01 -21.86
N GLY A 695 -16.85 -37.07 -21.07
CA GLY A 695 -15.55 -37.30 -20.42
C GLY A 695 -14.60 -38.18 -21.25
N ASN A 696 -13.48 -38.58 -20.64
CA ASN A 696 -12.45 -39.41 -21.27
C ASN A 696 -13.05 -40.73 -21.83
N GLN A 697 -13.01 -40.88 -23.16
CA GLN A 697 -13.59 -42.02 -23.87
C GLN A 697 -12.87 -43.34 -23.54
N ASP A 698 -11.58 -43.31 -23.20
CA ASP A 698 -10.83 -44.50 -22.80
C ASP A 698 -11.21 -44.99 -21.41
N MET A 699 -11.58 -44.07 -20.52
CA MET A 699 -12.14 -44.40 -19.21
C MET A 699 -13.50 -45.08 -19.38
N LEU A 700 -14.37 -44.56 -20.25
CA LEU A 700 -15.66 -45.18 -20.55
C LEU A 700 -15.49 -46.55 -21.24
N ALA A 701 -14.58 -46.67 -22.20
CA ALA A 701 -14.26 -47.93 -22.87
C ALA A 701 -13.73 -48.98 -21.88
N THR A 702 -12.90 -48.56 -20.92
CA THR A 702 -12.40 -49.42 -19.84
C THR A 702 -13.52 -49.85 -18.90
N ALA A 703 -14.40 -48.93 -18.50
CA ALA A 703 -15.57 -49.23 -17.69
C ALA A 703 -16.54 -50.18 -18.42
N ALA A 704 -16.76 -50.02 -19.72
CA ALA A 704 -17.62 -50.92 -20.51
C ALA A 704 -17.04 -52.35 -20.62
N ARG A 705 -15.71 -52.48 -20.77
CA ARG A 705 -15.02 -53.78 -20.74
C ARG A 705 -15.14 -54.45 -19.37
N LEU A 706 -14.91 -53.69 -18.29
CA LEU A 706 -15.05 -54.17 -16.92
C LEU A 706 -16.50 -54.56 -16.60
N PHE A 707 -17.47 -53.78 -17.03
CA PHE A 707 -18.89 -54.09 -16.86
C PHE A 707 -19.26 -55.42 -17.52
N THR A 708 -18.83 -55.63 -18.77
CA THR A 708 -19.06 -56.90 -19.48
C THR A 708 -18.40 -58.08 -18.75
N HIS A 709 -17.22 -57.85 -18.19
CA HIS A 709 -16.50 -58.83 -17.38
C HIS A 709 -17.27 -59.19 -16.09
N TYR A 710 -17.69 -58.20 -15.30
CA TYR A 710 -18.42 -58.41 -14.04
C TYR A 710 -19.81 -59.03 -14.26
N ARG A 711 -20.51 -58.59 -15.31
CA ARG A 711 -21.77 -59.21 -15.73
C ARG A 711 -21.58 -60.68 -16.11
N ALA A 712 -20.49 -61.04 -16.79
CA ALA A 712 -20.18 -62.43 -17.13
C ALA A 712 -19.83 -63.29 -15.90
N GLN A 713 -19.37 -62.68 -14.80
CA GLN A 713 -19.16 -63.34 -13.50
C GLN A 713 -20.47 -63.56 -12.70
N GLY A 714 -21.60 -63.02 -13.18
CA GLY A 714 -22.90 -63.17 -12.55
C GLY A 714 -23.24 -62.10 -11.52
N GLU A 715 -22.50 -60.99 -11.49
CA GLU A 715 -22.90 -59.80 -10.72
C GLU A 715 -24.19 -59.20 -11.29
N SER A 716 -24.98 -58.52 -10.44
CA SER A 716 -26.16 -57.79 -10.92
C SER A 716 -25.72 -56.62 -11.80
N ASP A 717 -26.54 -56.19 -12.77
CA ASP A 717 -26.16 -55.09 -13.66
C ASP A 717 -25.83 -53.80 -12.89
N ALA A 718 -26.50 -53.56 -11.76
CA ALA A 718 -26.22 -52.40 -10.89
C ALA A 718 -24.85 -52.50 -10.21
N ASP A 719 -24.54 -53.66 -9.62
CA ASP A 719 -23.26 -53.89 -8.94
C ASP A 719 -22.10 -53.89 -9.94
N ALA A 720 -22.28 -54.56 -11.08
CA ALA A 720 -21.31 -54.60 -12.16
C ALA A 720 -21.01 -53.20 -12.72
N CYS A 721 -22.02 -52.32 -12.85
CA CYS A 721 -21.82 -50.94 -13.29
C CYS A 721 -21.03 -50.13 -12.26
N ALA A 722 -21.44 -50.15 -10.99
CA ALA A 722 -20.80 -49.38 -9.94
C ALA A 722 -19.33 -49.79 -9.75
N ARG A 723 -19.08 -51.11 -9.75
CA ARG A 723 -17.74 -51.67 -9.64
C ARG A 723 -16.87 -51.34 -10.84
N ALA A 724 -17.40 -51.49 -12.05
CA ALA A 724 -16.68 -51.17 -13.28
C ALA A 724 -16.31 -49.69 -13.39
N ALA A 725 -17.20 -48.79 -12.95
CA ALA A 725 -16.95 -47.35 -12.97
C ALA A 725 -15.86 -46.96 -11.97
N THR A 726 -15.93 -47.46 -10.73
CA THR A 726 -14.93 -47.20 -9.68
C THR A 726 -13.55 -47.66 -10.12
N GLU A 727 -13.42 -48.91 -10.59
CA GLU A 727 -12.13 -49.46 -11.00
C GLU A 727 -11.60 -48.80 -12.29
N ALA A 728 -12.48 -48.35 -13.20
CA ALA A 728 -12.04 -47.59 -14.38
C ALA A 728 -11.47 -46.23 -14.00
N VAL A 729 -12.07 -45.53 -13.03
CA VAL A 729 -11.53 -44.28 -12.48
C VAL A 729 -10.19 -44.56 -11.80
N GLU A 730 -10.12 -45.55 -10.91
CA GLU A 730 -8.88 -45.93 -10.20
C GLU A 730 -7.73 -46.24 -11.16
N ARG A 731 -7.99 -47.01 -12.22
CA ARG A 731 -6.98 -47.32 -13.24
C ARG A 731 -6.53 -46.07 -13.97
N HIS A 732 -7.45 -45.21 -14.39
CA HIS A 732 -7.07 -43.99 -15.09
C HIS A 732 -6.32 -43.01 -14.21
N THR A 733 -6.66 -42.91 -12.91
CA THR A 733 -5.92 -42.08 -11.96
C THR A 733 -4.57 -42.67 -11.58
N ALA A 734 -4.43 -44.00 -11.52
CA ALA A 734 -3.18 -44.66 -11.14
C ALA A 734 -2.16 -44.78 -12.29
N THR A 735 -2.60 -44.66 -13.54
CA THR A 735 -1.72 -44.81 -14.72
C THR A 735 -1.20 -43.47 -15.25
N ARG A 736 -1.52 -42.33 -14.61
CA ARG A 736 -0.88 -41.05 -14.94
C ARG A 736 0.59 -41.17 -14.50
N PRO A 737 1.56 -41.18 -15.43
CA PRO A 737 2.95 -41.32 -15.04
C PRO A 737 3.36 -40.06 -14.28
N THR A 738 3.87 -40.23 -13.05
CA THR A 738 4.74 -39.22 -12.45
C THR A 738 6.00 -39.21 -13.29
N ALA A 739 6.11 -38.25 -14.22
CA ALA A 739 7.27 -38.08 -15.07
C ALA A 739 8.51 -37.83 -14.20
N ARG A 740 9.28 -38.90 -13.96
CA ARG A 740 10.70 -38.82 -13.65
C ARG A 740 11.37 -39.40 -14.89
N GLU A 741 11.65 -38.51 -15.84
CA GLU A 741 12.27 -38.88 -17.10
C GLU A 741 13.70 -39.36 -16.83
N VAL A 742 13.95 -40.59 -17.26
CA VAL A 742 15.29 -41.08 -17.57
C VAL A 742 15.43 -40.80 -19.05
N ASP A 743 16.19 -39.77 -19.39
CA ASP A 743 16.66 -39.50 -20.74
C ASP A 743 17.50 -40.67 -21.21
N ASP A 744 17.08 -41.32 -22.29
CA ASP A 744 17.94 -42.16 -23.13
C ASP A 744 17.20 -42.49 -24.44
N ALA A 745 17.52 -41.77 -25.51
CA ALA A 745 18.02 -42.33 -26.77
C ALA A 745 17.98 -41.29 -27.90
N ASP A 746 19.16 -40.84 -28.34
CA ASP A 746 19.65 -41.09 -29.71
C ASP A 746 21.02 -40.42 -29.91
N GLU A 747 22.11 -41.16 -29.68
CA GLU A 747 23.38 -40.91 -30.39
C GLU A 747 24.11 -42.22 -30.68
N ASP A 748 24.18 -42.55 -31.98
CA ASP A 748 25.04 -43.57 -32.55
C ASP A 748 26.51 -43.11 -32.41
N ASP A 749 27.26 -43.63 -31.44
CA ASP A 749 28.71 -43.76 -31.59
C ASP A 749 29.30 -44.96 -30.82
N ASP A 750 29.96 -45.83 -31.56
CA ASP A 750 30.68 -47.00 -31.09
C ASP A 750 31.87 -46.58 -30.19
N VAL A 751 31.66 -46.50 -28.88
CA VAL A 751 32.74 -46.44 -27.89
C VAL A 751 32.54 -47.56 -26.87
N ASP A 752 33.44 -48.55 -26.91
CA ASP A 752 33.68 -49.49 -25.82
C ASP A 752 34.04 -48.70 -24.55
N SER A 753 33.05 -48.36 -23.72
CA SER A 753 33.25 -47.79 -22.38
C SER A 753 32.68 -48.74 -21.33
N ASP A 754 33.58 -49.14 -20.45
CA ASP A 754 33.36 -50.07 -19.35
C ASP A 754 32.35 -49.52 -18.32
N GLU A 755 31.35 -50.34 -17.98
CA GLU A 755 30.59 -50.36 -16.71
C GLU A 755 30.39 -49.02 -15.97
N ASP A 756 29.41 -48.22 -16.40
CA ASP A 756 28.75 -47.23 -15.53
C ASP A 756 27.89 -47.96 -14.49
N THR A 757 28.57 -48.47 -13.47
CA THR A 757 27.92 -48.91 -12.24
C THR A 757 27.66 -47.67 -11.41
N GLU A 758 26.40 -47.30 -11.24
CA GLU A 758 25.99 -46.25 -10.29
C GLU A 758 26.80 -46.38 -8.99
N PRO A 759 27.38 -45.28 -8.48
CA PRO A 759 28.20 -45.34 -7.28
C PRO A 759 27.34 -45.94 -6.15
N PRO A 760 27.85 -46.95 -5.43
CA PRO A 760 27.08 -47.63 -4.41
C PRO A 760 26.56 -46.60 -3.41
N LEU A 761 25.35 -46.82 -2.88
CA LEU A 761 24.64 -45.92 -1.96
C LEU A 761 25.52 -45.27 -0.87
N ALA A 762 26.56 -45.98 -0.41
CA ALA A 762 27.53 -45.46 0.55
C ALA A 762 28.32 -44.23 0.07
N GLU A 763 28.64 -44.14 -1.21
CA GLU A 763 29.35 -43.00 -1.80
C GLU A 763 28.44 -41.78 -1.95
N ARG A 764 27.16 -42.01 -2.29
CA ARG A 764 26.13 -40.96 -2.29
C ARG A 764 25.83 -40.44 -0.89
N VAL A 765 25.79 -41.32 0.12
CA VAL A 765 25.65 -40.90 1.53
C VAL A 765 26.87 -40.08 1.98
N ALA A 766 28.08 -40.47 1.57
CA ALA A 766 29.30 -39.71 1.87
C ALA A 766 29.38 -38.36 1.13
N GLU A 767 28.65 -38.19 0.04
CA GLU A 767 28.48 -36.91 -0.66
C GLU A 767 27.47 -36.02 0.06
N CYS A 768 26.33 -36.57 0.51
CA CYS A 768 25.40 -35.84 1.36
C CYS A 768 26.01 -35.41 2.70
N GLU A 769 26.83 -36.25 3.33
CA GLU A 769 27.57 -35.87 4.56
C GLU A 769 28.52 -34.69 4.31
N ARG A 770 29.18 -34.65 3.14
CA ARG A 770 30.05 -33.53 2.76
C ARG A 770 29.27 -32.24 2.52
N ALA A 771 28.13 -32.32 1.84
CA ALA A 771 27.27 -31.17 1.61
C ALA A 771 26.72 -30.57 2.92
N VAL A 772 26.40 -31.40 3.91
CA VAL A 772 26.00 -30.94 5.25
C VAL A 772 27.17 -30.28 5.98
N GLU A 773 28.38 -30.84 5.88
CA GLU A 773 29.59 -30.26 6.49
C GLU A 773 29.94 -28.90 5.88
N ASP A 774 29.75 -28.73 4.56
CA ASP A 774 29.93 -27.46 3.85
C ASP A 774 28.92 -26.38 4.29
N VAL A 775 27.65 -26.76 4.51
CA VAL A 775 26.62 -25.85 5.04
C VAL A 775 26.91 -25.46 6.49
N GLU A 776 27.36 -26.39 7.33
CA GLU A 776 27.78 -26.07 8.70
C GLU A 776 28.99 -25.14 8.73
N ASP A 777 29.94 -25.30 7.80
CA ASP A 777 31.08 -24.39 7.66
C ASP A 777 30.68 -23.00 7.15
N ALA A 778 29.68 -22.91 6.26
CA ALA A 778 29.11 -21.65 5.80
C ALA A 778 28.41 -20.90 6.94
N VAL A 779 27.62 -21.60 7.78
CA VAL A 779 26.99 -21.01 8.97
C VAL A 779 28.05 -20.51 9.97
N ARG A 780 29.11 -21.28 10.22
CA ARG A 780 30.24 -20.82 11.06
C ARG A 780 31.02 -19.65 10.46
N HIS A 781 30.94 -19.44 9.14
CA HIS A 781 31.56 -18.29 8.48
C HIS A 781 30.66 -17.04 8.52
N HIS A 782 29.34 -17.20 8.71
CA HIS A 782 28.40 -16.10 8.91
C HIS A 782 28.67 -15.34 10.22
N ASP A 783 29.17 -16.02 11.26
CA ASP A 783 29.62 -15.41 12.53
C ASP A 783 30.79 -14.40 12.35
N ARG A 784 31.42 -14.32 11.16
CA ARG A 784 32.43 -13.28 10.86
C ARG A 784 31.84 -11.94 10.44
N ALA A 785 30.59 -11.90 9.99
CA ALA A 785 29.91 -10.62 9.72
C ALA A 785 29.68 -9.82 11.03
N ASP A 786 29.51 -10.55 12.14
CA ASP A 786 29.41 -9.95 13.48
C ASP A 786 30.75 -9.36 13.94
N GLU A 787 31.90 -9.94 13.55
CA GLU A 787 33.22 -9.37 13.86
C GLU A 787 33.48 -8.03 13.15
N ASP A 788 32.93 -7.84 11.94
CA ASP A 788 33.06 -6.57 11.21
C ASP A 788 32.09 -5.51 11.76
N THR A 789 30.91 -5.90 12.22
CA THR A 789 29.98 -5.03 12.96
C THR A 789 30.59 -4.60 14.31
N GLU A 790 31.12 -5.54 15.10
CA GLU A 790 31.85 -5.22 16.34
C GLU A 790 33.10 -4.38 16.09
N ARG A 791 33.73 -4.50 14.90
CA ARG A 791 34.86 -3.66 14.52
C ARG A 791 34.39 -2.24 14.18
N ALA A 792 33.29 -2.09 13.46
CA ALA A 792 32.70 -0.79 13.12
C ALA A 792 32.29 -0.02 14.39
N GLU A 793 31.60 -0.67 15.33
CA GLU A 793 31.22 -0.07 16.62
C GLU A 793 32.45 0.38 17.44
N ARG A 794 33.53 -0.40 17.39
CA ARG A 794 34.78 -0.08 18.08
C ARG A 794 35.51 1.11 17.46
N CYS A 795 35.45 1.25 16.14
CA CYS A 795 35.96 2.42 15.42
C CYS A 795 35.13 3.67 15.74
N ALA A 796 33.80 3.56 15.74
CA ALA A 796 32.90 4.66 16.12
C ALA A 796 33.21 5.17 17.53
N ARG A 797 33.38 4.27 18.50
CA ARG A 797 33.74 4.66 19.88
C ARG A 797 35.09 5.37 19.97
N TRP A 798 36.09 4.95 19.19
CA TRP A 798 37.39 5.62 19.18
C TRP A 798 37.33 7.03 18.59
N ASN A 799 36.53 7.24 17.54
CA ASN A 799 36.34 8.58 16.98
C ASN A 799 35.68 9.52 18.00
N THR A 800 34.66 9.04 18.73
CA THR A 800 34.03 9.83 19.79
C THR A 800 34.98 10.13 20.96
N GLU A 801 35.89 9.21 21.30
CA GLU A 801 36.90 9.43 22.34
C GLU A 801 37.97 10.45 21.90
N ASP A 802 38.35 10.47 20.62
CA ASP A 802 39.30 11.44 20.07
C ASP A 802 38.67 12.85 19.97
N ASP A 803 37.41 12.96 19.52
CA ASP A 803 36.68 14.25 19.49
C ASP A 803 36.56 14.86 20.89
N ALA A 804 36.24 14.04 21.90
CA ALA A 804 36.18 14.49 23.30
C ALA A 804 37.56 14.95 23.83
N ALA A 805 38.65 14.35 23.37
CA ALA A 805 40.00 14.72 23.78
C ALA A 805 40.45 16.06 23.16
N ASP A 806 40.00 16.36 21.94
CA ASP A 806 40.31 17.63 21.26
C ASP A 806 39.53 18.81 21.87
N GLU A 807 38.30 18.60 22.32
CA GLU A 807 37.53 19.61 23.08
C GLU A 807 38.19 19.96 24.41
N ASP A 808 38.71 18.96 25.14
CA ASP A 808 39.45 19.16 26.40
C ASP A 808 40.80 19.89 26.18
N ALA A 809 41.44 19.69 25.02
CA ALA A 809 42.69 20.37 24.66
C ALA A 809 42.47 21.85 24.29
N ALA A 810 41.34 22.19 23.67
CA ALA A 810 40.98 23.56 23.30
C ALA A 810 40.68 24.46 24.52
N GLY A 811 40.23 23.89 25.65
CA GLY A 811 39.92 24.63 26.89
C GLY A 811 41.13 25.10 27.71
N ALA A 812 42.34 24.60 27.44
CA ALA A 812 43.52 24.86 28.29
C ALA A 812 44.42 26.04 27.82
N GLY A 813 44.06 26.73 26.74
CA GLY A 813 44.93 27.70 26.05
C GLY A 813 45.02 29.13 26.64
N ASP A 814 44.03 29.59 27.40
CA ASP A 814 43.86 31.04 27.63
C ASP A 814 44.48 31.62 28.94
N GLU A 815 45.18 30.83 29.76
CA GLU A 815 45.67 31.29 31.08
C GLU A 815 47.19 31.54 31.19
N TRP A 816 47.89 31.91 30.11
CA TRP A 816 49.35 32.23 30.18
C TRP A 816 49.75 33.61 29.64
N GLY A 817 48.83 34.58 29.64
CA GLY A 817 49.04 35.90 29.03
C GLY A 817 48.90 37.14 29.95
N GLN A 818 49.40 37.14 31.19
CA GLN A 818 49.62 38.40 31.94
C GLN A 818 50.98 38.40 32.66
N GLY A 819 51.97 39.04 32.02
CA GLY A 819 53.30 39.33 32.56
C GLY A 819 53.97 40.46 31.79
#